data_AF-A0A6A7FVN2-F1
#
_entry.id   AF-A0A6A7FVN2-F1
#
_cell.length_a   1.000
_cell.length_b   1.000
_cell.length_c   1.000
_cell.angle_alpha   90.00
_cell.angle_beta   90.00
_cell.angle_gamma   90.00
#
_symmetry.space_group_name_H-M   'P 1'
#
loop_
_entity.id
_entity.type
_entity.pdbx_description
1 polymer ?
#
loop_
_entity_poly.entity_id
_entity_poly.type
_entity_poly.pdbx_seq_one_letter_code
_entity_poly.pdbx_strand_id
1 'polypeptide(L)'
;MARRGGDCGRQVVVSVVGVSGGEREKGVTGVGKSCLCNRFTRPQADNYHVDHISVLSQTDFSGRVVNNDHFLYWGETTRVSEDSVDYTFQIIEQTEFIDDASFMPFKAGKMDPYIKRCCQTKITSAEKLMYICKNQLGIEKEYEQKVLPDGKLNIDGFLCIFDVSQVPNRSLERMVELTAAILLNCVKTKRPVVLVTTKNDEANEMYVKEAEKLASRKEFKGNIPLVETSSHEIVNVETAFMTVAQLVERNRGRVRILPFYEASRHRKELLDVATDAYLRLVRSAITDYRALWSSSSKKLAHSPDFLAYIDLLGMDSAAKLFRRHTRKLKDEFLQRKVEGYMDLLPSILREFFPNLRSLQDGEWLTIQQRISEHLDFERYFLRCHEDLPWSENLDLLDSPDSRIPFDVLDSNEAETVFKNHVNALQAELEMREMRDRFKQLLAETGYVTAGKRLDEVRVLFMGRESFDSLTENDRQIIYDQHQKEITEKARGNYVELLLEHAELFNHFKSVAPNGSITQEDVRDITHALNSDSRHKALDRLDGERTLLLLQHLGFVHCPKPEHCPAYPNCTDTLVNKILAAKHAARPSSWSGKSVGSGCSPLDRHINLVLLGSDGLAHTLHSTIRNEFPGDEVEVEGEVYCLDYRTIDGDVSQPQFAFRTSDFSPHGVVCAYSTSAGLDYLRASLEHQLLSQLEREETAPATAILYTPHPSLDKHTQHTLHQEGTSLAQSLQCSFVDAGASGDSSSGEGVAEDGEEGGDGGGNKGDAAADELDRGIVSRSIRKLVTSIHHRTTSLSLFQSATLQPDACPDIRVIMCVLCGDPYSLEAVLSPLLSSPWCVPAGDRTVQLHTFLDDNKRVVEVSVSSYHGANAFREDLVHGFILVYSAKRKASLAGLKAFSSNIPNLPIQVLAVTESSSAAAFFTSELSQQLMTEGNAVADRLQAHYTTTTAAPHQKSTTFTPFFKEVWDKKPEIEQAFNMEDPSGLDDSGEGTLERPADVIRALGRGGSAFTPVHRNRGILPPRSHSAEGSEIYESVPPGCDAFGGSLGDDLDEPLSPSVGGGVYGNTDDVYQSRHHHHHHHHHGQQYHHQQQQQQYGSAGHYASSRAQQQHHQHSGVAAAGSLGSSSTQQLTPSDDSDIYSHIDNDDDEQQLVKPSQLKKQRRFQQGWVDDSGLCTGAGVGRKSTDDYWVGSNSSNNAVVVAGGAGDGRGVMVAPAAAYPPLSSTTGRRGRLPPPPTRTKPKSSHTLK
;
A
#
# COMPACT_ATOMS: atom_id res chain seq x y z
N MET A 1 -74.31 31.05 57.67
CA MET A 1 -75.09 29.94 57.05
C MET A 1 -74.41 28.62 57.38
N ALA A 2 -75.04 27.46 57.14
CA ALA A 2 -74.66 26.20 57.78
C ALA A 2 -74.06 25.13 56.84
N ARG A 3 -73.06 24.41 57.36
CA ARG A 3 -72.61 23.04 57.06
C ARG A 3 -72.68 22.52 55.61
N ARG A 4 -71.49 22.27 55.04
CA ARG A 4 -71.01 20.89 54.87
C ARG A 4 -69.66 20.75 55.58
N GLY A 5 -69.33 19.55 56.07
CA GLY A 5 -68.00 19.24 56.62
C GLY A 5 -67.03 18.91 55.49
N GLY A 6 -65.74 19.16 55.69
CA GLY A 6 -64.70 18.75 54.75
C GLY A 6 -64.35 17.27 54.88
N ASP A 7 -63.87 16.67 53.80
CA ASP A 7 -63.29 15.34 53.82
C ASP A 7 -61.99 15.34 54.62
N CYS A 8 -61.99 14.57 55.71
CA CYS A 8 -60.78 14.15 56.41
C CYS A 8 -60.48 12.72 55.97
N GLY A 9 -59.23 12.46 55.54
CA GLY A 9 -58.77 11.11 55.21
C GLY A 9 -59.04 10.13 56.35
N ARG A 10 -59.38 8.88 56.00
CA ARG A 10 -59.89 7.89 56.95
C ARG A 10 -58.73 7.21 57.65
N GLN A 11 -58.53 7.56 58.93
CA GLN A 11 -57.44 6.98 59.72
C GLN A 11 -57.74 5.52 60.09
N VAL A 12 -56.77 4.62 59.91
CA VAL A 12 -56.86 3.20 60.27
C VAL A 12 -55.57 2.75 60.96
N VAL A 13 -55.65 2.28 62.21
CA VAL A 13 -54.48 1.75 62.92
C VAL A 13 -54.39 0.23 62.74
N VAL A 14 -53.30 -0.25 62.14
CA VAL A 14 -53.09 -1.68 61.84
C VAL A 14 -51.93 -2.25 62.66
N SER A 15 -52.19 -3.36 63.35
CA SER A 15 -51.15 -4.13 64.04
C SER A 15 -50.76 -5.36 63.23
N VAL A 16 -49.49 -5.44 62.85
CA VAL A 16 -48.88 -6.57 62.16
C VAL A 16 -48.32 -7.54 63.20
N VAL A 17 -48.84 -8.76 63.21
CA VAL A 17 -48.57 -9.81 64.22
C VAL A 17 -48.18 -11.11 63.51
N GLY A 18 -47.45 -12.01 64.16
CA GLY A 18 -47.02 -13.28 63.56
C GLY A 18 -45.87 -13.89 64.34
N VAL A 19 -45.50 -15.14 64.05
CA VAL A 19 -44.51 -15.87 64.88
C VAL A 19 -43.22 -15.06 65.03
N SER A 20 -42.88 -14.77 66.29
CA SER A 20 -41.81 -13.87 66.74
C SER A 20 -41.27 -14.40 68.06
N GLY A 21 -39.97 -14.24 68.31
CA GLY A 21 -39.30 -14.83 69.48
C GLY A 21 -37.83 -15.10 69.22
N GLY A 22 -37.27 -16.06 69.96
CA GLY A 22 -35.92 -16.58 69.74
C GLY A 22 -35.83 -17.47 68.49
N GLU A 23 -34.62 -17.91 68.13
CA GLU A 23 -34.40 -18.82 66.98
C GLU A 23 -35.20 -20.13 67.12
N ARG A 24 -35.38 -20.64 68.35
CA ARG A 24 -36.20 -21.83 68.65
C ARG A 24 -37.68 -21.70 68.27
N GLU A 25 -38.17 -20.47 68.07
CA GLU A 25 -39.59 -20.19 67.80
C GLU A 25 -39.81 -19.70 66.36
N LYS A 26 -38.90 -18.86 65.84
CA LYS A 26 -39.00 -18.30 64.47
C LYS A 26 -38.05 -18.94 63.45
N GLY A 27 -37.11 -19.81 63.86
CA GLY A 27 -36.00 -20.28 63.02
C GLY A 27 -34.94 -19.20 62.79
N VAL A 28 -34.05 -19.45 61.83
CA VAL A 28 -32.88 -18.59 61.51
C VAL A 28 -33.24 -17.21 60.93
N THR A 29 -34.46 -17.03 60.43
CA THR A 29 -34.94 -15.75 59.86
C THR A 29 -36.33 -15.40 60.37
N GLY A 30 -36.73 -14.13 60.25
CA GLY A 30 -38.08 -13.68 60.57
C GLY A 30 -39.14 -14.19 59.59
N VAL A 31 -40.41 -14.01 59.96
CA VAL A 31 -41.58 -14.32 59.09
C VAL A 31 -41.92 -13.20 58.10
N GLY A 32 -41.03 -12.23 57.90
CA GLY A 32 -41.22 -11.11 56.95
C GLY A 32 -42.07 -9.93 57.43
N LYS A 33 -42.50 -9.89 58.71
CA LYS A 33 -43.35 -8.79 59.25
C LYS A 33 -42.76 -7.40 58.98
N SER A 34 -41.49 -7.22 59.29
CA SER A 34 -40.76 -5.95 59.16
C SER A 34 -40.63 -5.52 57.70
N CYS A 35 -40.28 -6.45 56.80
CA CYS A 35 -40.18 -6.19 55.37
C CYS A 35 -41.55 -5.77 54.77
N LEU A 36 -42.64 -6.41 55.20
CA LEU A 36 -44.00 -6.06 54.78
C LEU A 36 -44.40 -4.66 55.27
N CYS A 37 -44.08 -4.32 56.52
CA CYS A 37 -44.31 -2.99 57.07
C CYS A 37 -43.49 -1.92 56.32
N ASN A 38 -42.19 -2.16 56.15
CA ASN A 38 -41.28 -1.28 55.43
C ASN A 38 -41.73 -1.03 53.99
N ARG A 39 -42.03 -2.09 53.22
CA ARG A 39 -42.48 -1.93 51.83
C ARG A 39 -43.83 -1.23 51.71
N PHE A 40 -44.72 -1.38 52.69
CA PHE A 40 -46.00 -0.67 52.67
C PHE A 40 -45.86 0.82 52.99
N THR A 41 -45.06 1.19 53.99
CA THR A 41 -44.85 2.60 54.35
C THR A 41 -43.88 3.31 53.40
N ARG A 42 -42.93 2.58 52.81
CA ARG A 42 -41.91 3.04 51.86
C ARG A 42 -41.94 2.16 50.59
N PRO A 43 -42.82 2.45 49.61
CA PRO A 43 -42.97 1.60 48.43
C PRO A 43 -41.80 1.68 47.45
N GLN A 44 -41.16 2.86 47.33
CA GLN A 44 -40.07 3.11 46.38
C GLN A 44 -38.89 2.14 46.57
N ALA A 45 -38.22 1.77 45.48
CA ALA A 45 -37.09 0.84 45.49
C ALA A 45 -35.97 1.27 46.46
N ASP A 46 -35.44 2.48 46.31
CA ASP A 46 -34.30 2.99 47.09
C ASP A 46 -34.61 3.22 48.60
N ASN A 47 -35.90 3.26 48.98
CA ASN A 47 -36.34 3.46 50.36
C ASN A 47 -36.73 2.15 51.08
N TYR A 48 -36.53 0.99 50.44
CA TYR A 48 -36.79 -0.33 51.00
C TYR A 48 -35.52 -0.97 51.58
N HIS A 49 -35.67 -1.67 52.71
CA HIS A 49 -34.58 -2.36 53.38
C HIS A 49 -34.95 -3.83 53.60
N VAL A 50 -33.98 -4.71 53.33
CA VAL A 50 -34.13 -6.17 53.55
C VAL A 50 -33.83 -6.53 55.01
N ASP A 51 -32.80 -5.91 55.60
CA ASP A 51 -32.28 -6.30 56.90
C ASP A 51 -32.95 -5.58 58.07
N HIS A 52 -33.86 -6.29 58.73
CA HIS A 52 -34.48 -5.85 59.98
C HIS A 52 -34.12 -6.80 61.13
N ILE A 53 -33.19 -6.35 61.97
CA ILE A 53 -32.69 -7.13 63.12
C ILE A 53 -33.71 -7.14 64.28
N SER A 54 -33.82 -8.28 64.96
CA SER A 54 -34.58 -8.42 66.22
C SER A 54 -33.74 -8.96 67.39
N VAL A 55 -32.43 -9.05 67.18
CA VAL A 55 -31.42 -9.20 68.24
C VAL A 55 -30.76 -7.83 68.36
N LEU A 56 -30.69 -7.28 69.57
CA LEU A 56 -30.32 -5.89 69.85
C LEU A 56 -29.47 -5.81 71.11
N SER A 57 -28.64 -4.77 71.21
CA SER A 57 -28.00 -4.44 72.48
C SER A 57 -29.00 -3.79 73.45
N GLN A 58 -28.69 -3.84 74.74
CA GLN A 58 -29.45 -3.12 75.78
C GLN A 58 -29.53 -1.60 75.51
N THR A 59 -28.55 -1.03 74.80
CA THR A 59 -28.56 0.38 74.37
C THR A 59 -29.63 0.61 73.29
N ASP A 60 -29.64 -0.21 72.24
CA ASP A 60 -30.59 -0.06 71.12
C ASP A 60 -32.03 -0.32 71.57
N PHE A 61 -32.22 -1.30 72.47
CA PHE A 61 -33.52 -1.62 73.05
C PHE A 61 -34.09 -0.47 73.90
N SER A 62 -33.22 0.29 74.57
CA SER A 62 -33.62 1.45 75.39
C SER A 62 -33.62 2.79 74.65
N GLY A 63 -33.00 2.86 73.46
CA GLY A 63 -33.06 4.01 72.55
C GLY A 63 -34.48 4.30 72.04
N ARG A 64 -34.79 5.57 71.76
CA ARG A 64 -36.17 6.08 71.60
C ARG A 64 -37.01 5.45 70.49
N VAL A 65 -36.42 4.70 69.55
CA VAL A 65 -37.17 3.96 68.51
C VAL A 65 -37.77 2.68 69.10
N VAL A 66 -36.97 1.87 69.79
CA VAL A 66 -37.44 0.64 70.45
C VAL A 66 -38.10 0.96 71.79
N ASN A 67 -37.59 1.95 72.50
CA ASN A 67 -38.20 2.61 73.67
C ASN A 67 -38.55 1.66 74.84
N ASN A 68 -37.80 0.56 74.98
CA ASN A 68 -38.05 -0.57 75.87
C ASN A 68 -39.32 -1.39 75.56
N ASP A 69 -39.91 -1.21 74.37
CA ASP A 69 -41.07 -1.96 73.90
C ASP A 69 -40.66 -3.18 73.07
N HIS A 70 -41.50 -4.22 73.08
CA HIS A 70 -41.43 -5.33 72.12
C HIS A 70 -42.33 -5.07 70.87
N PHE A 71 -42.43 -3.81 70.44
CA PHE A 71 -43.09 -3.43 69.19
C PHE A 71 -42.37 -2.25 68.51
N LEU A 72 -42.46 -2.19 67.18
CA LEU A 72 -42.02 -1.06 66.37
C LEU A 72 -43.21 -0.21 65.93
N TYR A 73 -43.04 1.11 65.93
CA TYR A 73 -43.92 2.03 65.23
C TYR A 73 -43.31 2.30 63.85
N TRP A 74 -43.99 1.88 62.79
CA TRP A 74 -43.50 2.02 61.41
C TRP A 74 -43.91 3.34 60.75
N GLY A 75 -44.50 4.25 61.55
CA GLY A 75 -44.95 5.56 61.07
C GLY A 75 -46.38 5.53 60.54
N GLU A 76 -46.59 6.37 59.54
CA GLU A 76 -47.89 6.68 58.97
C GLU A 76 -47.74 6.94 57.47
N THR A 77 -48.65 6.38 56.67
CA THR A 77 -48.68 6.50 55.21
C THR A 77 -50.11 6.64 54.73
N THR A 78 -50.35 7.37 53.63
CA THR A 78 -51.71 7.55 53.07
C THR A 78 -51.81 6.87 51.72
N ARG A 79 -52.84 6.03 51.54
CA ARG A 79 -53.14 5.30 50.30
C ARG A 79 -54.54 5.63 49.81
N VAL A 80 -54.72 5.61 48.49
CA VAL A 80 -56.01 5.88 47.83
C VAL A 80 -56.61 4.57 47.37
N SER A 81 -57.90 4.30 47.63
CA SER A 81 -58.58 3.11 47.11
C SER A 81 -58.98 3.23 45.64
N GLU A 82 -59.34 2.10 45.02
CA GLU A 82 -60.01 2.06 43.70
C GLU A 82 -61.27 2.96 43.67
N ASP A 83 -61.99 3.05 44.79
CA ASP A 83 -63.16 3.93 44.99
C ASP A 83 -62.79 5.42 45.19
N SER A 84 -61.52 5.81 45.02
CA SER A 84 -61.00 7.17 45.25
C SER A 84 -61.20 7.70 46.69
N VAL A 85 -61.03 6.83 47.70
CA VAL A 85 -61.10 7.20 49.11
C VAL A 85 -59.69 7.17 49.73
N ASP A 86 -59.31 8.26 50.39
CA ASP A 86 -58.03 8.38 51.10
C ASP A 86 -58.07 7.68 52.46
N TYR A 87 -57.12 6.77 52.68
CA TYR A 87 -56.90 6.05 53.94
C TYR A 87 -55.53 6.38 54.52
N THR A 88 -55.50 6.95 55.72
CA THR A 88 -54.26 7.26 56.45
C THR A 88 -53.97 6.13 57.43
N PHE A 89 -53.06 5.24 57.04
CA PHE A 89 -52.66 4.09 57.85
C PHE A 89 -51.61 4.48 58.88
N GLN A 90 -51.77 3.99 60.12
CA GLN A 90 -50.70 4.01 61.12
C GLN A 90 -50.33 2.58 61.50
N ILE A 91 -49.03 2.24 61.39
CA ILE A 91 -48.57 0.85 61.37
C ILE A 91 -47.76 0.52 62.63
N ILE A 92 -48.16 -0.56 63.30
CA ILE A 92 -47.46 -1.14 64.46
C ILE A 92 -47.01 -2.56 64.08
N GLU A 93 -45.75 -2.92 64.33
CA GLU A 93 -45.30 -4.31 64.28
C GLU A 93 -45.11 -4.84 65.70
N GLN A 94 -45.91 -5.83 66.08
CA GLN A 94 -45.76 -6.58 67.32
C GLN A 94 -44.72 -7.67 67.14
N THR A 95 -43.58 -7.57 67.82
CA THR A 95 -42.43 -8.46 67.62
C THR A 95 -41.90 -8.96 68.97
N GLU A 96 -40.72 -9.58 69.01
CA GLU A 96 -40.01 -9.87 70.25
C GLU A 96 -38.51 -9.64 70.07
N PHE A 97 -37.99 -8.65 70.80
CA PHE A 97 -36.56 -8.34 70.83
C PHE A 97 -35.81 -9.24 71.80
N ILE A 98 -34.67 -9.72 71.32
CA ILE A 98 -33.75 -10.61 72.01
C ILE A 98 -32.48 -9.82 72.35
N ASP A 99 -31.99 -9.99 73.57
CA ASP A 99 -30.74 -9.41 74.05
C ASP A 99 -29.54 -10.10 73.41
N ASP A 100 -28.60 -9.31 72.86
CA ASP A 100 -27.40 -9.82 72.17
C ASP A 100 -26.39 -10.50 73.10
N ALA A 101 -26.38 -10.12 74.39
CA ALA A 101 -25.49 -10.70 75.39
C ALA A 101 -26.00 -12.05 75.97
N SER A 102 -27.30 -12.18 76.22
CA SER A 102 -27.90 -13.38 76.85
C SER A 102 -28.70 -14.28 75.91
N PHE A 103 -28.97 -13.86 74.68
CA PHE A 103 -29.84 -14.55 73.71
C PHE A 103 -31.26 -14.87 74.21
N MET A 104 -31.72 -14.14 75.23
CA MET A 104 -33.05 -14.24 75.82
C MET A 104 -33.89 -13.00 75.47
N PRO A 105 -35.23 -13.09 75.47
CA PRO A 105 -36.08 -11.90 75.33
C PRO A 105 -35.82 -10.87 76.44
N PHE A 106 -35.75 -9.58 76.07
CA PHE A 106 -35.69 -8.49 77.04
C PHE A 106 -36.87 -8.54 78.03
N LYS A 107 -36.64 -8.11 79.26
CA LYS A 107 -37.61 -8.24 80.38
C LYS A 107 -38.19 -6.90 80.79
N ALA A 108 -39.07 -6.35 79.95
CA ALA A 108 -39.87 -5.17 80.25
C ALA A 108 -40.95 -5.45 81.32
N GLY A 109 -40.53 -5.66 82.57
CA GLY A 109 -41.42 -5.83 83.73
C GLY A 109 -42.26 -7.11 83.71
N LYS A 110 -43.52 -7.02 84.14
CA LYS A 110 -44.49 -8.14 84.14
C LYS A 110 -45.15 -8.28 82.75
N MET A 111 -44.39 -8.80 81.80
CA MET A 111 -44.83 -8.95 80.41
C MET A 111 -45.66 -10.23 80.17
N ASP A 112 -46.76 -10.10 79.42
CA ASP A 112 -47.53 -11.25 78.90
C ASP A 112 -46.74 -12.00 77.80
N PRO A 113 -46.91 -13.33 77.64
CA PRO A 113 -46.33 -14.09 76.54
C PRO A 113 -46.74 -13.53 75.16
N TYR A 114 -45.85 -13.62 74.16
CA TYR A 114 -46.04 -13.01 72.83
C TYR A 114 -47.44 -13.23 72.23
N ILE A 115 -47.93 -14.47 72.26
CA ILE A 115 -49.23 -14.90 71.71
C ILE A 115 -50.44 -14.13 72.28
N LYS A 116 -50.31 -13.55 73.48
CA LYS A 116 -51.29 -12.61 74.06
C LYS A 116 -50.89 -11.15 73.80
N ARG A 117 -49.62 -10.81 74.03
CA ARG A 117 -49.10 -9.43 73.91
C ARG A 117 -49.35 -8.83 72.53
N CYS A 118 -49.10 -9.59 71.47
CA CYS A 118 -49.31 -9.14 70.09
C CYS A 118 -50.78 -8.80 69.75
N CYS A 119 -51.74 -9.33 70.51
CA CYS A 119 -53.18 -9.08 70.32
C CYS A 119 -53.70 -7.89 71.14
N GLN A 120 -52.84 -7.13 71.83
CA GLN A 120 -53.25 -5.97 72.60
C GLN A 120 -53.75 -4.84 71.69
N THR A 121 -54.99 -4.38 71.93
CA THR A 121 -55.64 -3.33 71.13
C THR A 121 -55.41 -1.91 71.62
N LYS A 122 -54.65 -1.75 72.71
CA LYS A 122 -54.20 -0.44 73.24
C LYS A 122 -52.69 -0.47 73.34
N ILE A 123 -52.04 0.45 72.63
CA ILE A 123 -50.59 0.61 72.59
C ILE A 123 -50.26 1.94 73.27
N THR A 124 -49.27 1.94 74.17
CA THR A 124 -48.85 3.13 74.91
C THR A 124 -47.34 3.13 75.06
N SER A 125 -46.67 4.13 74.51
CA SER A 125 -45.22 4.34 74.62
C SER A 125 -44.91 5.81 74.35
N ALA A 126 -44.59 6.56 75.41
CA ALA A 126 -44.37 8.00 75.33
C ALA A 126 -43.06 8.32 74.60
N GLU A 127 -43.05 9.37 73.79
CA GLU A 127 -41.90 9.86 73.00
C GLU A 127 -41.28 8.86 72.00
N LYS A 128 -41.89 7.68 71.79
CA LYS A 128 -41.41 6.65 70.86
C LYS A 128 -41.26 7.20 69.43
N LEU A 129 -40.13 6.93 68.79
CA LEU A 129 -39.85 7.33 67.41
C LEU A 129 -40.28 6.27 66.40
N MET A 130 -40.59 6.73 65.18
CA MET A 130 -40.77 5.90 64.00
C MET A 130 -39.47 5.13 63.67
N TYR A 131 -39.62 3.83 63.48
CA TYR A 131 -38.56 2.96 62.97
C TYR A 131 -38.48 3.04 61.44
N ILE A 132 -37.26 3.09 60.92
CA ILE A 132 -36.92 3.16 59.50
C ILE A 132 -36.12 1.91 59.09
N CYS A 133 -34.98 1.67 59.73
CA CYS A 133 -34.06 0.57 59.41
C CYS A 133 -33.13 0.26 60.58
N LYS A 134 -32.36 -0.85 60.49
CA LYS A 134 -31.39 -1.23 61.53
C LYS A 134 -30.32 -0.15 61.79
N ASN A 135 -29.93 0.61 60.76
CA ASN A 135 -28.89 1.64 60.83
C ASN A 135 -29.35 2.92 61.56
N GLN A 136 -30.63 3.04 61.94
CA GLN A 136 -31.16 4.19 62.69
C GLN A 136 -30.82 4.13 64.19
N LEU A 137 -30.64 2.93 64.74
CA LEU A 137 -30.50 2.69 66.17
C LEU A 137 -29.15 3.24 66.68
N GLY A 138 -29.19 4.01 67.78
CA GLY A 138 -28.01 4.69 68.33
C GLY A 138 -27.60 5.98 67.62
N ILE A 139 -28.14 6.27 66.42
CA ILE A 139 -27.93 7.51 65.66
C ILE A 139 -29.25 8.15 65.21
N GLU A 140 -30.29 8.09 66.04
CA GLU A 140 -31.66 8.49 65.70
C GLU A 140 -31.81 9.96 65.27
N LYS A 141 -30.80 10.78 65.56
CA LYS A 141 -30.74 12.21 65.20
C LYS A 141 -30.37 12.48 63.75
N GLU A 142 -29.76 11.52 63.06
CA GLU A 142 -29.39 11.62 61.64
C GLU A 142 -30.56 11.22 60.71
N TYR A 143 -31.65 10.74 61.30
CA TYR A 143 -32.86 10.28 60.62
C TYR A 143 -34.09 11.13 60.95
N GLU A 144 -35.18 10.91 60.22
CA GLU A 144 -36.48 11.58 60.43
C GLU A 144 -37.09 11.22 61.81
N GLN A 145 -37.20 12.21 62.70
CA GLN A 145 -37.74 12.02 64.06
C GLN A 145 -39.27 12.18 64.14
N LYS A 146 -40.02 11.35 63.41
CA LYS A 146 -41.49 11.28 63.55
C LYS A 146 -41.85 10.53 64.84
N VAL A 147 -42.53 11.19 65.78
CA VAL A 147 -42.93 10.63 67.09
C VAL A 147 -44.30 9.95 66.98
N LEU A 148 -44.52 8.88 67.76
CA LEU A 148 -45.81 8.22 67.95
C LEU A 148 -46.87 9.22 68.46
N PRO A 149 -47.97 9.48 67.72
CA PRO A 149 -48.99 10.45 68.12
C PRO A 149 -49.53 10.20 69.53
N ASP A 150 -49.63 11.26 70.34
CA ASP A 150 -50.07 11.25 71.74
C ASP A 150 -49.36 10.23 72.67
N GLY A 151 -48.28 9.58 72.22
CA GLY A 151 -47.68 8.41 72.89
C GLY A 151 -48.63 7.21 73.02
N LYS A 152 -49.76 7.17 72.30
CA LYS A 152 -50.82 6.16 72.47
C LYS A 152 -51.58 5.89 71.17
N LEU A 153 -51.90 4.62 70.88
CA LEU A 153 -52.77 4.23 69.78
C LEU A 153 -53.77 3.16 70.20
N ASN A 154 -54.91 3.11 69.52
CA ASN A 154 -55.86 1.98 69.60
C ASN A 154 -55.80 1.21 68.28
N ILE A 155 -55.60 -0.10 68.31
CA ILE A 155 -55.56 -0.93 67.09
C ILE A 155 -56.98 -1.15 66.58
N ASP A 156 -57.21 -0.91 65.29
CA ASP A 156 -58.49 -1.11 64.62
C ASP A 156 -58.58 -2.43 63.87
N GLY A 157 -57.48 -2.95 63.33
CA GLY A 157 -57.42 -4.25 62.66
C GLY A 157 -56.02 -4.89 62.69
N PHE A 158 -55.96 -6.18 62.36
CA PHE A 158 -54.75 -7.00 62.43
C PHE A 158 -54.37 -7.60 61.07
N LEU A 159 -53.07 -7.57 60.74
CA LEU A 159 -52.47 -8.49 59.76
C LEU A 159 -51.76 -9.60 60.52
N CYS A 160 -52.19 -10.84 60.34
CA CYS A 160 -51.50 -12.00 60.88
C CYS A 160 -50.61 -12.61 59.80
N ILE A 161 -49.31 -12.69 60.06
CA ILE A 161 -48.30 -13.07 59.07
C ILE A 161 -47.92 -14.54 59.21
N PHE A 162 -47.98 -15.26 58.09
CA PHE A 162 -47.57 -16.66 57.96
C PHE A 162 -46.53 -16.80 56.84
N ASP A 163 -45.31 -17.15 57.20
CA ASP A 163 -44.22 -17.32 56.22
C ASP A 163 -44.40 -18.63 55.45
N VAL A 164 -44.37 -18.58 54.11
CA VAL A 164 -44.50 -19.76 53.25
C VAL A 164 -43.20 -20.23 52.62
N SER A 165 -42.06 -19.58 52.89
CA SER A 165 -40.76 -20.10 52.47
C SER A 165 -40.16 -21.09 53.47
N GLN A 166 -39.33 -22.01 52.96
CA GLN A 166 -38.79 -23.12 53.74
C GLN A 166 -37.57 -22.67 54.54
N VAL A 167 -37.74 -22.46 55.85
CA VAL A 167 -36.71 -21.92 56.74
C VAL A 167 -36.04 -23.02 57.59
N PRO A 168 -34.70 -23.10 57.63
CA PRO A 168 -33.98 -24.00 58.53
C PRO A 168 -34.37 -23.86 60.00
N ASN A 169 -34.36 -24.98 60.72
CA ASN A 169 -34.72 -25.11 62.13
C ASN A 169 -36.18 -24.71 62.50
N ARG A 170 -37.07 -24.49 61.52
CA ARG A 170 -38.48 -24.11 61.74
C ARG A 170 -39.45 -25.23 61.33
N SER A 171 -40.28 -25.71 62.25
CA SER A 171 -41.33 -26.70 61.94
C SER A 171 -42.61 -26.02 61.43
N LEU A 172 -43.13 -26.50 60.29
CA LEU A 172 -44.42 -26.09 59.73
C LEU A 172 -45.59 -26.35 60.69
N GLU A 173 -45.61 -27.51 61.35
CA GLU A 173 -46.66 -27.88 62.31
C GLU A 173 -46.71 -26.88 63.47
N ARG A 174 -45.53 -26.53 64.01
CA ARG A 174 -45.39 -25.55 65.09
C ARG A 174 -45.76 -24.13 64.63
N MET A 175 -45.42 -23.75 63.40
CA MET A 175 -45.86 -22.49 62.79
C MET A 175 -47.38 -22.40 62.68
N VAL A 176 -48.05 -23.47 62.23
CA VAL A 176 -49.52 -23.54 62.12
C VAL A 176 -50.17 -23.49 63.51
N GLU A 177 -49.62 -24.19 64.51
CA GLU A 177 -50.09 -24.14 65.90
C GLU A 177 -50.00 -22.72 66.50
N LEU A 178 -48.82 -22.09 66.43
CA LEU A 178 -48.58 -20.76 66.96
C LEU A 178 -49.43 -19.69 66.25
N THR A 179 -49.54 -19.78 64.92
CA THR A 179 -50.35 -18.83 64.13
C THR A 179 -51.85 -19.02 64.43
N ALA A 180 -52.34 -20.26 64.58
CA ALA A 180 -53.71 -20.50 65.01
C ALA A 180 -54.00 -19.90 66.39
N ALA A 181 -53.07 -20.01 67.34
CA ALA A 181 -53.20 -19.42 68.66
C ALA A 181 -53.21 -17.87 68.63
N ILE A 182 -52.42 -17.25 67.76
CA ILE A 182 -52.42 -15.79 67.51
C ILE A 182 -53.76 -15.37 66.88
N LEU A 183 -54.20 -16.00 65.78
CA LEU A 183 -55.47 -15.73 65.11
C LEU A 183 -56.66 -15.84 66.08
N LEU A 184 -56.70 -16.89 66.90
CA LEU A 184 -57.75 -17.11 67.89
C LEU A 184 -57.79 -16.01 68.96
N ASN A 185 -56.66 -15.37 69.26
CA ASN A 185 -56.63 -14.21 70.16
C ASN A 185 -56.96 -12.89 69.44
N CYS A 186 -56.53 -12.69 68.19
CA CYS A 186 -56.97 -11.58 67.35
C CYS A 186 -58.50 -11.54 67.22
N VAL A 187 -59.15 -12.67 66.89
CA VAL A 187 -60.62 -12.75 66.76
C VAL A 187 -61.35 -12.43 68.07
N LYS A 188 -60.79 -12.79 69.24
CA LYS A 188 -61.37 -12.44 70.56
C LYS A 188 -61.42 -10.92 70.81
N THR A 189 -60.56 -10.13 70.17
CA THR A 189 -60.57 -8.66 70.29
C THR A 189 -61.79 -8.00 69.64
N LYS A 190 -62.50 -8.73 68.76
CA LYS A 190 -63.58 -8.24 67.89
C LYS A 190 -63.14 -7.21 66.84
N ARG A 191 -61.84 -7.01 66.63
CA ARG A 191 -61.27 -6.29 65.48
C ARG A 191 -61.15 -7.24 64.26
N PRO A 192 -61.21 -6.73 63.02
CA PRO A 192 -60.91 -7.54 61.84
C PRO A 192 -59.49 -8.10 61.86
N VAL A 193 -59.32 -9.26 61.24
CA VAL A 193 -58.01 -9.87 60.98
C VAL A 193 -57.97 -10.40 59.55
N VAL A 194 -56.83 -10.26 58.89
CA VAL A 194 -56.49 -10.85 57.60
C VAL A 194 -55.28 -11.75 57.81
N LEU A 195 -55.29 -12.95 57.23
CA LEU A 195 -54.11 -13.82 57.17
C LEU A 195 -53.32 -13.43 55.91
N VAL A 196 -52.03 -13.17 56.07
CA VAL A 196 -51.14 -12.77 54.98
C VAL A 196 -50.04 -13.79 54.86
N THR A 197 -49.89 -14.42 53.70
CA THR A 197 -48.66 -15.19 53.42
C THR A 197 -47.57 -14.26 52.93
N THR A 198 -46.36 -14.48 53.43
CA THR A 198 -45.15 -13.70 53.08
C THR A 198 -44.10 -14.60 52.42
N LYS A 199 -43.24 -13.99 51.60
CA LYS A 199 -42.22 -14.66 50.78
C LYS A 199 -42.81 -15.64 49.75
N ASN A 200 -43.88 -15.24 49.06
CA ASN A 200 -44.47 -16.10 48.03
C ASN A 200 -43.59 -16.23 46.78
N ASP A 201 -42.62 -15.32 46.62
CA ASP A 201 -41.44 -15.42 45.75
C ASP A 201 -40.58 -16.67 46.03
N GLU A 202 -40.58 -17.18 47.25
CA GLU A 202 -39.90 -18.42 47.68
C GLU A 202 -40.90 -19.50 48.15
N ALA A 203 -42.15 -19.47 47.67
CA ALA A 203 -43.24 -20.28 48.21
C ALA A 203 -42.99 -21.80 48.13
N ASN A 204 -43.12 -22.49 49.27
CA ASN A 204 -43.34 -23.93 49.29
C ASN A 204 -44.86 -24.21 49.23
N GLU A 205 -45.32 -24.92 48.20
CA GLU A 205 -46.75 -25.23 48.00
C GLU A 205 -47.44 -25.85 49.23
N MET A 206 -46.72 -26.64 50.04
CA MET A 206 -47.30 -27.27 51.23
C MET A 206 -47.60 -26.25 52.33
N TYR A 207 -46.78 -25.19 52.44
CA TYR A 207 -46.96 -24.13 53.43
C TYR A 207 -48.16 -23.26 53.04
N VAL A 208 -48.29 -22.92 51.74
CA VAL A 208 -49.46 -22.21 51.20
C VAL A 208 -50.76 -23.00 51.49
N LYS A 209 -50.78 -24.31 51.21
CA LYS A 209 -51.94 -25.18 51.46
C LYS A 209 -52.30 -25.31 52.95
N GLU A 210 -51.34 -25.22 53.86
CA GLU A 210 -51.65 -25.14 55.30
C GLU A 210 -52.18 -23.75 55.71
N ALA A 211 -51.74 -22.66 55.07
CA ALA A 211 -52.30 -21.33 55.29
C ALA A 211 -53.76 -21.23 54.81
N GLU A 212 -54.11 -21.83 53.67
CA GLU A 212 -55.50 -21.95 53.18
C GLU A 212 -56.39 -22.73 54.18
N LYS A 213 -55.90 -23.88 54.67
CA LYS A 213 -56.59 -24.70 55.69
C LYS A 213 -56.75 -23.93 57.00
N LEU A 214 -55.77 -23.11 57.37
CA LEU A 214 -55.81 -22.27 58.57
C LEU A 214 -56.84 -21.15 58.43
N ALA A 215 -56.85 -20.40 57.32
CA ALA A 215 -57.81 -19.33 57.05
C ALA A 215 -59.28 -19.79 57.05
N SER A 216 -59.53 -21.04 56.68
CA SER A 216 -60.85 -21.64 56.52
C SER A 216 -61.36 -22.44 57.73
N ARG A 217 -60.65 -22.42 58.87
CA ARG A 217 -61.09 -23.15 60.08
C ARG A 217 -62.38 -22.58 60.67
N LYS A 218 -63.33 -23.49 60.96
CA LYS A 218 -64.67 -23.17 61.52
C LYS A 218 -64.66 -22.43 62.85
N GLU A 219 -63.54 -22.48 63.60
CA GLU A 219 -63.39 -21.82 64.90
C GLU A 219 -63.41 -20.27 64.83
N PHE A 220 -63.09 -19.69 63.68
CA PHE A 220 -62.98 -18.22 63.51
C PHE A 220 -64.30 -17.50 63.19
N LYS A 221 -65.44 -18.21 63.15
CA LYS A 221 -66.80 -17.65 62.90
C LYS A 221 -66.96 -16.88 61.57
N GLY A 222 -66.17 -17.28 60.58
CA GLY A 222 -66.13 -16.76 59.21
C GLY A 222 -64.82 -17.19 58.58
N ASN A 223 -64.73 -17.20 57.25
CA ASN A 223 -63.43 -17.39 56.61
C ASN A 223 -62.60 -16.13 56.83
N ILE A 224 -61.40 -16.27 57.37
CA ILE A 224 -60.45 -15.17 57.45
C ILE A 224 -59.94 -14.91 56.02
N PRO A 225 -59.94 -13.66 55.50
CA PRO A 225 -59.38 -13.37 54.19
C PRO A 225 -57.89 -13.72 54.16
N LEU A 226 -57.46 -14.35 53.07
CA LEU A 226 -56.07 -14.72 52.80
C LEU A 226 -55.52 -13.80 51.70
N VAL A 227 -54.35 -13.20 51.90
CA VAL A 227 -53.65 -12.39 50.88
C VAL A 227 -52.22 -12.90 50.72
N GLU A 228 -51.85 -13.25 49.48
CA GLU A 228 -50.53 -13.78 49.15
C GLU A 228 -49.59 -12.65 48.72
N THR A 229 -48.48 -12.42 49.44
CA THR A 229 -47.60 -11.25 49.25
C THR A 229 -46.12 -11.58 49.04
N SER A 230 -45.42 -10.69 48.34
CA SER A 230 -43.96 -10.54 48.37
C SER A 230 -43.59 -9.10 48.69
N SER A 231 -42.74 -8.90 49.70
CA SER A 231 -42.18 -7.57 50.02
C SER A 231 -40.99 -7.19 49.12
N HIS A 232 -40.29 -8.19 48.58
CA HIS A 232 -39.17 -7.99 47.66
C HIS A 232 -39.67 -7.61 46.27
N GLU A 233 -40.58 -8.40 45.68
CA GLU A 233 -41.16 -8.12 44.36
C GLU A 233 -42.20 -6.98 44.36
N ILE A 234 -42.70 -6.55 45.53
CA ILE A 234 -43.83 -5.61 45.70
C ILE A 234 -45.17 -6.18 45.19
N VAL A 235 -45.42 -7.46 45.47
CA VAL A 235 -46.65 -8.16 45.05
C VAL A 235 -47.66 -8.16 46.20
N ASN A 236 -48.87 -7.65 45.94
CA ASN A 236 -50.03 -7.62 46.86
C ASN A 236 -49.83 -6.95 48.24
N VAL A 237 -48.69 -6.29 48.50
CA VAL A 237 -48.38 -5.65 49.79
C VAL A 237 -49.47 -4.64 50.18
N GLU A 238 -49.86 -3.76 49.27
CA GLU A 238 -50.93 -2.79 49.47
C GLU A 238 -52.32 -3.45 49.61
N THR A 239 -52.59 -4.48 48.80
CA THR A 239 -53.80 -5.32 48.87
C THR A 239 -54.06 -5.84 50.29
N ALA A 240 -53.03 -6.22 51.03
CA ALA A 240 -53.16 -6.71 52.41
C ALA A 240 -53.69 -5.63 53.38
N PHE A 241 -53.07 -4.46 53.41
CA PHE A 241 -53.49 -3.37 54.31
C PHE A 241 -54.85 -2.78 53.89
N MET A 242 -55.10 -2.60 52.58
CA MET A 242 -56.40 -2.13 52.07
C MET A 242 -57.54 -3.10 52.41
N THR A 243 -57.28 -4.42 52.45
CA THR A 243 -58.27 -5.42 52.88
C THR A 243 -58.65 -5.21 54.35
N VAL A 244 -57.70 -4.88 55.24
CA VAL A 244 -58.02 -4.55 56.65
C VAL A 244 -58.87 -3.27 56.74
N ALA A 245 -58.52 -2.23 56.00
CA ALA A 245 -59.24 -0.95 56.04
C ALA A 245 -60.73 -1.10 55.68
N GLN A 246 -61.05 -1.77 54.57
CA GLN A 246 -62.45 -2.02 54.18
C GLN A 246 -63.23 -2.85 55.23
N LEU A 247 -62.57 -3.81 55.89
CA LEU A 247 -63.19 -4.60 56.96
C LEU A 247 -63.43 -3.79 58.24
N VAL A 248 -62.55 -2.83 58.57
CA VAL A 248 -62.71 -1.90 59.70
C VAL A 248 -63.92 -1.01 59.50
N GLU A 249 -64.10 -0.47 58.28
CA GLU A 249 -65.28 0.31 57.91
C GLU A 249 -66.58 -0.51 57.87
N ARG A 250 -66.46 -1.83 57.72
CA ARG A 250 -67.59 -2.76 57.47
C ARG A 250 -68.30 -2.42 56.15
N ASN A 251 -67.55 -1.84 55.21
CA ASN A 251 -68.02 -1.36 53.92
C ASN A 251 -68.35 -2.54 52.99
N ARG A 252 -69.18 -2.32 51.96
CA ARG A 252 -69.66 -3.39 51.06
C ARG A 252 -68.86 -3.54 49.76
N GLY A 253 -67.91 -2.64 49.50
CA GLY A 253 -66.82 -2.90 48.57
C GLY A 253 -66.04 -4.16 49.01
N ARG A 254 -65.43 -4.84 48.05
CA ARG A 254 -64.49 -5.94 48.30
C ARG A 254 -63.22 -5.64 47.54
N VAL A 255 -62.10 -5.49 48.23
CA VAL A 255 -60.77 -5.57 47.60
C VAL A 255 -60.73 -6.85 46.75
N ARG A 256 -60.44 -6.71 45.45
CA ARG A 256 -60.20 -7.86 44.59
C ARG A 256 -58.81 -8.42 44.91
N ILE A 257 -58.74 -9.30 45.90
CA ILE A 257 -57.52 -10.06 46.18
C ILE A 257 -57.20 -10.91 44.94
N LEU A 258 -56.06 -10.61 44.30
CA LEU A 258 -55.53 -11.38 43.18
C LEU A 258 -54.65 -12.53 43.70
N PRO A 259 -54.72 -13.73 43.11
CA PRO A 259 -53.73 -14.79 43.37
C PRO A 259 -52.32 -14.29 43.05
N PHE A 260 -51.31 -14.77 43.79
CA PHE A 260 -49.93 -14.29 43.70
C PHE A 260 -49.40 -14.25 42.26
N TYR A 261 -49.64 -15.31 41.47
CA TYR A 261 -49.19 -15.40 40.08
C TYR A 261 -49.81 -14.33 39.15
N GLU A 262 -51.10 -13.98 39.33
CA GLU A 262 -51.74 -12.93 38.52
C GLU A 262 -51.16 -11.55 38.86
N ALA A 263 -50.96 -11.28 40.16
CA ALA A 263 -50.38 -10.02 40.63
C ALA A 263 -48.87 -9.88 40.34
N SER A 264 -48.08 -10.95 40.47
CA SER A 264 -46.65 -10.97 40.11
C SER A 264 -46.45 -10.77 38.60
N ARG A 265 -47.31 -11.36 37.74
CA ARG A 265 -47.26 -11.11 36.29
C ARG A 265 -47.53 -9.63 35.95
N HIS A 266 -48.61 -9.04 36.48
CA HIS A 266 -48.88 -7.61 36.25
C HIS A 266 -47.78 -6.69 36.82
N ARG A 267 -47.16 -7.09 37.95
CA ARG A 267 -46.00 -6.39 38.52
C ARG A 267 -44.79 -6.45 37.57
N LYS A 268 -44.51 -7.61 36.97
CA LYS A 268 -43.44 -7.73 35.96
C LYS A 268 -43.74 -6.91 34.70
N GLU A 269 -44.95 -6.99 34.15
CA GLU A 269 -45.37 -6.20 32.98
C GLU A 269 -45.13 -4.69 33.19
N LEU A 270 -45.37 -4.17 34.40
CA LEU A 270 -45.07 -2.78 34.77
C LEU A 270 -43.55 -2.47 34.80
N LEU A 271 -42.74 -3.40 35.31
CA LEU A 271 -41.27 -3.26 35.36
C LEU A 271 -40.64 -3.29 33.97
N ASP A 272 -41.11 -4.18 33.10
CA ASP A 272 -40.63 -4.30 31.72
C ASP A 272 -40.95 -3.01 30.93
N VAL A 273 -42.17 -2.48 31.03
CA VAL A 273 -42.58 -1.21 30.40
C VAL A 273 -41.77 -0.01 30.90
N ALA A 274 -41.52 0.10 32.21
CA ALA A 274 -40.69 1.16 32.77
C ALA A 274 -39.23 1.05 32.30
N THR A 275 -38.70 -0.17 32.20
CA THR A 275 -37.35 -0.45 31.70
C THR A 275 -37.19 -0.05 30.24
N ASP A 276 -38.15 -0.38 29.38
CA ASP A 276 -38.12 0.02 27.97
C ASP A 276 -38.33 1.53 27.77
N ALA A 277 -39.08 2.21 28.64
CA ALA A 277 -39.17 3.67 28.65
C ALA A 277 -37.81 4.30 29.01
N TYR A 278 -37.21 3.89 30.13
CA TYR A 278 -35.91 4.39 30.55
C TYR A 278 -34.79 4.08 29.54
N LEU A 279 -34.75 2.89 28.94
CA LEU A 279 -33.74 2.56 27.91
C LEU A 279 -33.91 3.40 26.64
N ARG A 280 -35.14 3.74 26.22
CA ARG A 280 -35.37 4.68 25.10
C ARG A 280 -34.94 6.10 25.45
N LEU A 281 -35.20 6.54 26.68
CA LEU A 281 -34.74 7.83 27.19
C LEU A 281 -33.20 7.91 27.21
N VAL A 282 -32.52 6.89 27.73
CA VAL A 282 -31.05 6.82 27.77
C VAL A 282 -30.47 6.83 26.36
N ARG A 283 -30.97 5.99 25.44
CA ARG A 283 -30.49 5.92 24.05
C ARG A 283 -30.65 7.23 23.26
N SER A 284 -31.65 8.05 23.59
CA SER A 284 -31.92 9.33 22.90
C SER A 284 -31.23 10.53 23.56
N ALA A 285 -31.06 10.52 24.88
CA ALA A 285 -30.39 11.60 25.61
C ALA A 285 -28.86 11.43 25.73
N ILE A 286 -28.34 10.21 25.56
CA ILE A 286 -26.93 9.84 25.77
C ILE A 286 -26.39 9.19 24.49
N THR A 287 -25.73 9.99 23.66
CA THR A 287 -25.07 9.58 22.42
C THR A 287 -23.54 9.54 22.52
N ASP A 288 -22.99 10.10 23.59
CA ASP A 288 -21.56 10.12 23.91
C ASP A 288 -21.22 8.98 24.90
N TYR A 289 -20.21 8.17 24.56
CA TYR A 289 -19.73 7.06 25.40
C TYR A 289 -19.02 7.55 26.68
N ARG A 290 -18.54 8.80 26.68
CA ARG A 290 -17.82 9.44 27.80
C ARG A 290 -18.76 10.02 28.85
N ALA A 291 -20.07 9.97 28.63
CA ALA A 291 -21.07 10.56 29.50
C ALA A 291 -21.01 9.99 30.93
N LEU A 292 -20.71 10.84 31.91
CA LEU A 292 -20.63 10.42 33.31
C LEU A 292 -22.02 10.33 33.97
N TRP A 293 -22.27 9.26 34.72
CA TRP A 293 -23.53 9.05 35.45
C TRP A 293 -23.90 10.21 36.39
N SER A 294 -22.91 10.80 37.06
CA SER A 294 -23.08 11.90 38.02
C SER A 294 -23.55 13.24 37.40
N SER A 295 -23.39 13.40 36.09
CA SER A 295 -23.91 14.53 35.31
C SER A 295 -25.19 14.15 34.56
N SER A 296 -25.24 12.93 34.01
CA SER A 296 -26.35 12.43 33.20
C SER A 296 -27.62 12.21 34.02
N SER A 297 -27.52 11.56 35.19
CA SER A 297 -28.66 11.37 36.12
C SER A 297 -29.36 12.69 36.47
N LYS A 298 -28.60 13.77 36.70
CA LYS A 298 -29.14 15.11 36.99
C LYS A 298 -29.90 15.73 35.82
N LYS A 299 -29.49 15.45 34.58
CA LYS A 299 -30.23 15.84 33.36
C LYS A 299 -31.52 15.03 33.26
N LEU A 300 -31.41 13.70 33.39
CA LEU A 300 -32.52 12.74 33.28
C LEU A 300 -33.57 12.88 34.39
N ALA A 301 -33.22 13.39 35.57
CA ALA A 301 -34.09 13.56 36.74
C ALA A 301 -35.39 14.37 36.50
N HIS A 302 -35.46 15.14 35.40
CA HIS A 302 -36.65 15.90 35.01
C HIS A 302 -37.63 15.10 34.14
N SER A 303 -37.26 13.89 33.70
CA SER A 303 -38.08 13.04 32.83
C SER A 303 -39.02 12.14 33.65
N PRO A 304 -40.31 12.02 33.27
CA PRO A 304 -41.24 11.12 33.95
C PRO A 304 -40.82 9.65 33.84
N ASP A 305 -40.22 9.25 32.71
CA ASP A 305 -39.75 7.87 32.48
C ASP A 305 -38.58 7.52 33.41
N PHE A 306 -37.72 8.49 33.72
CA PHE A 306 -36.65 8.32 34.70
C PHE A 306 -37.21 8.18 36.11
N LEU A 307 -38.07 9.09 36.54
CA LEU A 307 -38.67 9.07 37.88
C LEU A 307 -39.46 7.78 38.12
N ALA A 308 -40.28 7.37 37.15
CA ALA A 308 -41.03 6.11 37.22
C ALA A 308 -40.11 4.88 37.31
N TYR A 309 -39.00 4.84 36.56
CA TYR A 309 -38.02 3.77 36.68
C TYR A 309 -37.36 3.73 38.06
N ILE A 310 -36.92 4.88 38.58
CA ILE A 310 -36.26 4.99 39.89
C ILE A 310 -37.20 4.57 41.03
N ASP A 311 -38.46 5.02 41.01
CA ASP A 311 -39.46 4.59 42.00
C ASP A 311 -39.68 3.07 42.01
N LEU A 312 -39.61 2.43 40.84
CA LEU A 312 -39.90 1.00 40.66
C LEU A 312 -38.70 0.07 40.87
N LEU A 313 -37.49 0.50 40.49
CA LEU A 313 -36.27 -0.33 40.34
C LEU A 313 -34.99 0.29 40.94
N GLY A 314 -35.00 1.58 41.27
CA GLY A 314 -33.94 2.23 42.05
C GLY A 314 -32.75 2.80 41.25
N MET A 315 -32.03 3.71 41.89
CA MET A 315 -30.87 4.44 41.36
C MET A 315 -29.75 3.52 40.85
N ASP A 316 -29.44 2.44 41.57
CA ASP A 316 -28.35 1.53 41.19
C ASP A 316 -28.69 0.70 39.94
N SER A 317 -29.96 0.30 39.77
CA SER A 317 -30.41 -0.38 38.56
C SER A 317 -30.35 0.56 37.35
N ALA A 318 -30.75 1.83 37.54
CA ALA A 318 -30.67 2.85 36.51
C ALA A 318 -29.21 3.14 36.10
N ALA A 319 -28.30 3.20 37.09
CA ALA A 319 -26.87 3.38 36.87
C ALA A 319 -26.23 2.18 36.13
N LYS A 320 -26.61 0.94 36.46
CA LYS A 320 -26.13 -0.27 35.77
C LYS A 320 -26.53 -0.29 34.28
N LEU A 321 -27.80 -0.01 33.98
CA LEU A 321 -28.26 0.09 32.59
C LEU A 321 -27.61 1.25 31.82
N PHE A 322 -27.39 2.40 32.48
CA PHE A 322 -26.65 3.52 31.91
C PHE A 322 -25.22 3.13 31.52
N ARG A 323 -24.45 2.50 32.45
CA ARG A 323 -23.07 2.06 32.18
C ARG A 323 -22.99 1.01 31.07
N ARG A 324 -24.00 0.12 30.97
CA ARG A 324 -24.10 -0.85 29.86
C ARG A 324 -24.32 -0.16 28.51
N HIS A 325 -25.11 0.91 28.48
CA HIS A 325 -25.32 1.72 27.27
C HIS A 325 -24.05 2.50 26.87
N THR A 326 -23.37 3.16 27.82
CA THR A 326 -22.13 3.88 27.51
C THR A 326 -20.98 2.96 27.10
N ARG A 327 -20.88 1.72 27.65
CA ARG A 327 -19.95 0.70 27.15
C ARG A 327 -20.24 0.38 25.68
N LYS A 328 -21.49 0.04 25.34
CA LYS A 328 -21.91 -0.24 23.95
C LYS A 328 -21.57 0.90 22.98
N LEU A 329 -21.67 2.16 23.41
CA LEU A 329 -21.26 3.31 22.61
C LEU A 329 -19.72 3.42 22.41
N LYS A 330 -18.90 2.98 23.38
CA LYS A 330 -17.43 2.87 23.20
C LYS A 330 -17.14 1.78 22.16
N ASP A 331 -17.77 0.62 22.31
CA ASP A 331 -17.60 -0.53 21.42
C ASP A 331 -17.97 -0.18 19.97
N GLU A 332 -19.15 0.43 19.77
CA GLU A 332 -19.61 0.96 18.47
C GLU A 332 -18.74 2.08 17.90
N PHE A 333 -17.97 2.79 18.72
CA PHE A 333 -17.04 3.84 18.27
C PHE A 333 -15.69 3.25 17.84
N LEU A 334 -15.15 2.32 18.63
CA LEU A 334 -13.92 1.60 18.31
C LEU A 334 -14.08 0.80 17.02
N GLN A 335 -15.20 0.08 16.84
CA GLN A 335 -15.47 -0.68 15.62
C GLN A 335 -15.41 0.22 14.36
N ARG A 336 -16.03 1.40 14.38
CA ARG A 336 -15.99 2.36 13.26
C ARG A 336 -14.60 2.94 12.98
N LYS A 337 -13.73 3.03 13.99
CA LYS A 337 -12.31 3.37 13.79
C LYS A 337 -11.58 2.21 13.10
N VAL A 338 -11.77 0.96 13.53
CA VAL A 338 -11.20 -0.24 12.87
C VAL A 338 -11.66 -0.36 11.42
N GLU A 339 -12.96 -0.19 11.15
CA GLU A 339 -13.52 -0.20 9.79
C GLU A 339 -12.80 0.82 8.89
N GLY A 340 -12.65 2.08 9.34
CA GLY A 340 -11.92 3.10 8.59
C GLY A 340 -10.41 2.84 8.43
N TYR A 341 -9.77 2.14 9.37
CA TYR A 341 -8.38 1.67 9.22
C TYR A 341 -8.27 0.54 8.18
N MET A 342 -9.25 -0.37 8.14
CA MET A 342 -9.31 -1.47 7.16
C MET A 342 -9.66 -1.00 5.74
N ASP A 343 -10.36 0.12 5.59
CA ASP A 343 -10.55 0.77 4.27
C ASP A 343 -9.22 1.36 3.72
N LEU A 344 -8.33 1.83 4.59
CA LEU A 344 -7.04 2.45 4.22
C LEU A 344 -5.93 1.42 3.98
N LEU A 345 -5.89 0.33 4.75
CA LEU A 345 -4.83 -0.69 4.69
C LEU A 345 -4.58 -1.28 3.28
N PRO A 346 -5.60 -1.56 2.42
CA PRO A 346 -5.39 -2.04 1.05
C PRO A 346 -4.60 -1.09 0.16
N SER A 347 -4.66 0.23 0.36
CA SER A 347 -3.83 1.17 -0.42
C SER A 347 -2.39 1.17 0.06
N ILE A 348 -2.17 1.10 1.38
CA ILE A 348 -0.82 1.04 1.97
C ILE A 348 -0.11 -0.26 1.54
N LEU A 349 -0.80 -1.39 1.56
CA LEU A 349 -0.24 -2.68 1.13
C LEU A 349 0.15 -2.69 -0.36
N ARG A 350 -0.56 -1.94 -1.23
CA ARG A 350 -0.16 -1.77 -2.64
C ARG A 350 1.06 -0.86 -2.80
N GLU A 351 1.21 0.18 -1.97
CA GLU A 351 2.36 1.09 -2.01
C GLU A 351 3.64 0.40 -1.49
N PHE A 352 3.54 -0.33 -0.37
CA PHE A 352 4.68 -1.02 0.25
C PHE A 352 5.00 -2.37 -0.45
N PHE A 353 3.99 -3.09 -0.94
CA PHE A 353 4.13 -4.44 -1.51
C PHE A 353 3.38 -4.58 -2.85
N PRO A 354 3.84 -3.91 -3.93
CA PRO A 354 3.12 -3.83 -5.21
C PRO A 354 3.09 -5.12 -6.04
N ASN A 355 3.77 -6.19 -5.64
CA ASN A 355 3.80 -7.47 -6.36
C ASN A 355 4.29 -8.64 -5.49
N LEU A 356 4.03 -9.89 -5.90
CA LEU A 356 4.40 -11.09 -5.14
C LEU A 356 5.90 -11.19 -4.81
N ARG A 357 6.79 -10.72 -5.69
CA ARG A 357 8.24 -10.72 -5.42
C ARG A 357 8.64 -9.79 -4.28
N SER A 358 7.87 -8.72 -4.04
CA SER A 358 8.06 -7.84 -2.88
C SER A 358 7.61 -8.46 -1.57
N LEU A 359 6.74 -9.48 -1.59
CA LEU A 359 6.25 -10.18 -0.40
C LEU A 359 7.18 -11.31 0.07
N GLN A 360 7.88 -11.98 -0.86
CA GLN A 360 8.86 -13.05 -0.57
C GLN A 360 8.27 -14.20 0.27
N ASP A 361 7.04 -14.60 -0.04
CA ASP A 361 6.28 -15.67 0.64
C ASP A 361 6.12 -15.50 2.17
N GLY A 362 6.30 -14.26 2.67
CA GLY A 362 6.21 -13.94 4.10
C GLY A 362 4.80 -14.08 4.67
N GLU A 363 4.68 -14.78 5.79
CA GLU A 363 3.47 -14.82 6.63
C GLU A 363 3.16 -13.42 7.20
N TRP A 364 1.91 -13.20 7.62
CA TRP A 364 1.45 -11.87 8.04
C TRP A 364 2.33 -11.21 9.10
N LEU A 365 2.79 -11.97 10.11
CA LEU A 365 3.70 -11.48 11.15
C LEU A 365 5.03 -10.93 10.59
N THR A 366 5.58 -11.57 9.56
CA THR A 366 6.78 -11.10 8.85
C THR A 366 6.48 -9.82 8.04
N ILE A 367 5.28 -9.71 7.47
CA ILE A 367 4.83 -8.51 6.77
C ILE A 367 4.56 -7.35 7.75
N GLN A 368 4.00 -7.60 8.94
CA GLN A 368 3.88 -6.61 10.02
C GLN A 368 5.25 -6.07 10.45
N GLN A 369 6.25 -6.95 10.67
CA GLN A 369 7.61 -6.51 10.97
C GLN A 369 8.16 -5.61 9.85
N ARG A 370 8.04 -6.03 8.59
CA ARG A 370 8.52 -5.27 7.43
C ARG A 370 7.77 -3.96 7.20
N ILE A 371 6.50 -3.86 7.60
CA ILE A 371 5.76 -2.59 7.69
C ILE A 371 6.40 -1.70 8.74
N SER A 372 6.69 -2.22 9.94
CA SER A 372 7.29 -1.45 11.04
C SER A 372 8.69 -0.90 10.74
N GLU A 373 9.41 -1.55 9.84
CA GLU A 373 10.75 -1.20 9.36
C GLU A 373 10.74 -0.34 8.07
N HIS A 374 9.56 -0.06 7.50
CA HIS A 374 9.43 0.68 6.23
C HIS A 374 9.75 2.17 6.38
N LEU A 375 10.39 2.77 5.37
CA LEU A 375 10.79 4.19 5.40
C LEU A 375 9.59 5.14 5.57
N ASP A 376 8.48 4.86 4.88
CA ASP A 376 7.22 5.59 5.01
C ASP A 376 6.34 5.14 6.19
N PHE A 377 6.85 4.38 7.17
CA PHE A 377 6.04 3.89 8.30
C PHE A 377 5.25 5.02 9.00
N GLU A 378 5.95 6.08 9.43
CA GLU A 378 5.35 7.22 10.15
C GLU A 378 4.33 8.02 9.33
N ARG A 379 4.30 7.86 7.99
CA ARG A 379 3.31 8.51 7.12
C ARG A 379 1.94 7.84 7.19
N TYR A 380 1.90 6.55 7.55
CA TYR A 380 0.69 5.73 7.50
C TYR A 380 0.30 5.11 8.84
N PHE A 381 1.27 4.93 9.74
CA PHE A 381 1.09 4.25 11.02
C PHE A 381 1.47 5.13 12.21
N LEU A 382 0.96 4.73 13.37
CA LEU A 382 1.25 5.29 14.69
C LEU A 382 1.83 4.19 15.58
N ARG A 383 2.95 4.48 16.26
CA ARG A 383 3.43 3.67 17.38
C ARG A 383 2.75 4.14 18.66
N CYS A 384 1.88 3.30 19.22
CA CYS A 384 1.43 3.47 20.60
C CYS A 384 2.64 3.37 21.54
N HIS A 385 2.83 4.36 22.40
CA HIS A 385 3.83 4.35 23.46
C HIS A 385 3.15 4.04 24.80
N GLU A 386 3.90 3.37 25.69
CA GLU A 386 3.44 2.74 26.94
C GLU A 386 2.57 1.48 26.74
N ASP A 387 2.40 0.68 27.79
CA ASP A 387 1.68 -0.62 27.79
C ASP A 387 0.13 -0.47 27.68
N LEU A 388 -0.33 0.63 27.05
CA LEU A 388 -1.73 1.02 26.91
C LEU A 388 -2.20 0.78 25.46
N PRO A 389 -3.16 -0.15 25.23
CA PRO A 389 -3.70 -0.41 23.90
C PRO A 389 -4.30 0.83 23.23
N TRP A 390 -4.24 0.92 21.90
CA TRP A 390 -4.84 2.03 21.13
C TRP A 390 -6.33 2.28 21.48
N SER A 391 -7.05 1.22 21.87
CA SER A 391 -8.48 1.24 22.22
C SER A 391 -8.78 1.80 23.62
N GLU A 392 -7.74 2.07 24.41
CA GLU A 392 -7.79 2.69 25.75
C GLU A 392 -7.13 4.07 25.75
N ASN A 393 -6.21 4.36 24.81
CA ASN A 393 -5.52 5.63 24.66
C ASN A 393 -6.47 6.76 24.19
N LEU A 394 -6.97 7.57 25.14
CA LEU A 394 -7.94 8.63 24.84
C LEU A 394 -7.39 9.70 23.89
N ASP A 395 -6.13 10.10 24.03
CA ASP A 395 -5.52 11.15 23.21
C ASP A 395 -5.43 10.75 21.73
N LEU A 396 -5.13 9.47 21.46
CA LEU A 396 -5.17 8.90 20.11
C LEU A 396 -6.61 8.78 19.58
N LEU A 397 -7.57 8.40 20.43
CA LEU A 397 -8.97 8.23 20.03
C LEU A 397 -9.67 9.57 19.73
N ASP A 398 -9.32 10.65 20.44
CA ASP A 398 -9.76 12.03 20.15
C ASP A 398 -9.01 12.68 18.98
N SER A 399 -7.87 12.12 18.57
CA SER A 399 -7.05 12.70 17.51
C SER A 399 -7.78 12.70 16.16
N PRO A 400 -7.69 13.79 15.38
CA PRO A 400 -8.10 13.82 13.97
C PRO A 400 -7.09 13.11 13.05
N ASP A 401 -6.00 12.57 13.58
CA ASP A 401 -5.04 11.77 12.82
C ASP A 401 -5.73 10.51 12.23
N SER A 402 -5.46 10.25 10.95
CA SER A 402 -6.01 9.15 10.18
C SER A 402 -5.06 7.96 10.04
N ARG A 403 -3.84 8.05 10.60
CA ARG A 403 -2.88 6.95 10.62
C ARG A 403 -3.38 5.77 11.45
N ILE A 404 -2.99 4.57 11.04
CA ILE A 404 -3.41 3.32 11.67
C ILE A 404 -2.50 3.06 12.89
N PRO A 405 -3.04 2.89 14.11
CA PRO A 405 -2.24 2.41 15.25
C PRO A 405 -1.67 1.04 14.91
N PHE A 406 -0.36 0.84 15.04
CA PHE A 406 0.31 -0.36 14.53
C PHE A 406 -0.21 -1.67 15.17
N ASP A 407 -0.65 -1.60 16.43
CA ASP A 407 -1.33 -2.66 17.19
C ASP A 407 -2.72 -3.03 16.65
N VAL A 408 -3.31 -2.27 15.71
CA VAL A 408 -4.50 -2.71 14.95
C VAL A 408 -4.15 -3.82 13.95
N LEU A 409 -2.89 -3.95 13.53
CA LEU A 409 -2.48 -4.99 12.57
C LEU A 409 -2.48 -6.41 13.16
N ASP A 410 -2.53 -6.55 14.48
CA ASP A 410 -2.68 -7.85 15.19
C ASP A 410 -4.13 -8.40 15.11
N SER A 411 -5.04 -7.70 14.42
CA SER A 411 -6.42 -8.14 14.18
C SER A 411 -6.55 -9.16 13.04
N ASN A 412 -7.51 -10.08 13.16
CA ASN A 412 -7.84 -11.05 12.11
C ASN A 412 -8.36 -10.35 10.84
N GLU A 413 -8.99 -9.20 11.03
CA GLU A 413 -9.44 -8.28 10.00
C GLU A 413 -8.26 -7.79 9.14
N ALA A 414 -7.16 -7.36 9.77
CA ALA A 414 -5.96 -6.91 9.05
C ALA A 414 -5.27 -8.06 8.30
N GLU A 415 -5.16 -9.24 8.93
CA GLU A 415 -4.66 -10.46 8.26
C GLU A 415 -5.54 -10.86 7.05
N THR A 416 -6.86 -10.66 7.16
CA THR A 416 -7.82 -10.93 6.07
C THR A 416 -7.67 -9.94 4.92
N VAL A 417 -7.47 -8.65 5.21
CA VAL A 417 -7.12 -7.62 4.22
C VAL A 417 -5.81 -7.96 3.51
N PHE A 418 -4.79 -8.43 4.23
CA PHE A 418 -3.53 -8.92 3.65
C PHE A 418 -3.74 -10.13 2.72
N LYS A 419 -4.47 -11.16 3.17
CA LYS A 419 -4.80 -12.34 2.33
C LYS A 419 -5.53 -11.94 1.04
N ASN A 420 -6.45 -10.97 1.11
CA ASN A 420 -7.13 -10.43 -0.06
C ASN A 420 -6.18 -9.68 -1.02
N HIS A 421 -5.17 -8.97 -0.51
CA HIS A 421 -4.12 -8.35 -1.33
C HIS A 421 -3.24 -9.39 -2.02
N VAL A 422 -2.82 -10.46 -1.32
CA VAL A 422 -2.08 -11.59 -1.92
C VAL A 422 -2.88 -12.23 -3.07
N ASN A 423 -4.16 -12.54 -2.84
CA ASN A 423 -5.04 -13.13 -3.84
C ASN A 423 -5.21 -12.21 -5.08
N ALA A 424 -5.32 -10.89 -4.88
CA ALA A 424 -5.41 -9.93 -5.97
C ALA A 424 -4.12 -9.88 -6.82
N LEU A 425 -2.95 -9.92 -6.18
CA LEU A 425 -1.66 -9.96 -6.88
C LEU A 425 -1.42 -11.29 -7.63
N GLN A 426 -1.94 -12.41 -7.12
CA GLN A 426 -1.93 -13.70 -7.82
C GLN A 426 -2.82 -13.65 -9.08
N ALA A 427 -4.07 -13.19 -8.95
CA ALA A 427 -4.97 -13.05 -10.10
C ALA A 427 -4.43 -12.09 -11.18
N GLU A 428 -3.73 -11.02 -10.80
CA GLU A 428 -3.09 -10.12 -11.76
C GLU A 428 -1.91 -10.78 -12.50
N LEU A 429 -1.16 -11.67 -11.83
CA LEU A 429 -0.10 -12.46 -12.45
C LEU A 429 -0.67 -13.49 -13.43
N GLU A 430 -1.69 -14.24 -13.02
CA GLU A 430 -2.36 -15.22 -13.89
C GLU A 430 -2.96 -14.56 -15.14
N MET A 431 -3.66 -13.41 -14.97
CA MET A 431 -4.18 -12.63 -16.10
C MET A 431 -3.07 -12.13 -17.04
N ARG A 432 -1.91 -11.73 -16.50
CA ARG A 432 -0.75 -11.35 -17.31
C ARG A 432 -0.23 -12.55 -18.12
N GLU A 433 -0.08 -13.72 -17.51
CA GLU A 433 0.32 -14.93 -18.21
C GLU A 433 -0.68 -15.33 -19.30
N MET A 434 -1.99 -15.27 -19.06
CA MET A 434 -2.98 -15.61 -20.10
C MET A 434 -2.92 -14.66 -21.31
N ARG A 435 -2.69 -13.36 -21.08
CA ARG A 435 -2.49 -12.38 -22.16
C ARG A 435 -1.25 -12.70 -23.00
N ASP A 436 -0.14 -13.10 -22.38
CA ASP A 436 1.09 -13.44 -23.10
C ASP A 436 1.02 -14.82 -23.79
N ARG A 437 0.38 -15.82 -23.16
CA ARG A 437 0.03 -17.11 -23.78
C ARG A 437 -0.91 -16.93 -24.99
N PHE A 438 -1.77 -15.91 -25.00
CA PHE A 438 -2.61 -15.60 -26.17
C PHE A 438 -1.79 -14.99 -27.32
N LYS A 439 -0.87 -14.06 -27.04
CA LYS A 439 0.08 -13.54 -28.06
C LYS A 439 0.89 -14.67 -28.70
N GLN A 440 1.39 -15.61 -27.91
CA GLN A 440 2.09 -16.79 -28.41
C GLN A 440 1.18 -17.64 -29.32
N LEU A 441 -0.05 -17.93 -28.89
CA LEU A 441 -1.02 -18.69 -29.68
C LEU A 441 -1.36 -18.00 -31.02
N LEU A 442 -1.44 -16.67 -31.05
CA LEU A 442 -1.61 -15.90 -32.30
C LEU A 442 -0.41 -16.08 -33.24
N ALA A 443 0.81 -15.93 -32.73
CA ALA A 443 2.04 -16.05 -33.50
C ALA A 443 2.30 -17.48 -34.05
N GLU A 444 1.89 -18.51 -33.31
CA GLU A 444 1.96 -19.91 -33.75
C GLU A 444 0.86 -20.28 -34.77
N THR A 445 -0.27 -19.56 -34.76
CA THR A 445 -1.41 -19.83 -35.64
C THR A 445 -1.21 -19.18 -37.01
N GLY A 446 -0.46 -19.84 -37.89
CA GLY A 446 -0.16 -19.36 -39.26
C GLY A 446 -1.35 -19.10 -40.20
N TYR A 447 -2.59 -19.32 -39.75
CA TYR A 447 -3.80 -18.81 -40.42
C TYR A 447 -4.11 -17.35 -40.09
N VAL A 448 -3.50 -16.76 -39.06
CA VAL A 448 -3.52 -15.32 -38.79
C VAL A 448 -2.56 -14.65 -39.78
N THR A 449 -3.10 -13.77 -40.62
CA THR A 449 -2.36 -13.05 -41.65
C THR A 449 -2.75 -11.58 -41.60
N ALA A 450 -1.88 -10.70 -42.11
CA ALA A 450 -2.14 -9.27 -42.21
C ALA A 450 -3.52 -8.98 -42.85
N GLY A 451 -4.29 -8.06 -42.27
CA GLY A 451 -5.62 -7.70 -42.78
C GLY A 451 -6.73 -8.73 -42.53
N LYS A 452 -6.56 -9.65 -41.58
CA LYS A 452 -7.67 -10.46 -41.03
C LYS A 452 -8.25 -9.80 -39.78
N ARG A 453 -9.55 -9.97 -39.57
CA ARG A 453 -10.26 -9.54 -38.35
C ARG A 453 -10.36 -10.71 -37.38
N LEU A 454 -10.42 -10.42 -36.07
CA LEU A 454 -10.50 -11.45 -35.03
C LEU A 454 -11.64 -12.44 -35.29
N ASP A 455 -12.85 -11.96 -35.60
CA ASP A 455 -14.02 -12.82 -35.86
C ASP A 455 -13.84 -13.82 -37.01
N GLU A 456 -12.99 -13.53 -38.00
CA GLU A 456 -12.72 -14.43 -39.14
C GLU A 456 -11.77 -15.58 -38.77
N VAL A 457 -11.06 -15.49 -37.64
CA VAL A 457 -10.14 -16.52 -37.12
C VAL A 457 -10.50 -17.01 -35.72
N ARG A 458 -11.50 -16.40 -35.07
CA ARG A 458 -11.95 -16.64 -33.68
C ARG A 458 -12.12 -18.10 -33.32
N VAL A 459 -12.69 -18.89 -34.23
CA VAL A 459 -12.93 -20.34 -34.08
C VAL A 459 -11.65 -21.16 -33.87
N LEU A 460 -10.48 -20.63 -34.23
CA LEU A 460 -9.18 -21.29 -34.01
C LEU A 460 -8.70 -21.20 -32.55
N PHE A 461 -9.28 -20.29 -31.75
CA PHE A 461 -8.86 -20.01 -30.37
C PHE A 461 -9.88 -20.43 -29.31
N MET A 462 -11.14 -20.67 -29.69
CA MET A 462 -12.18 -21.15 -28.78
C MET A 462 -11.81 -22.51 -28.17
N GLY A 463 -12.02 -22.68 -26.87
CA GLY A 463 -11.57 -23.88 -26.13
C GLY A 463 -10.10 -23.84 -25.71
N ARG A 464 -9.44 -22.68 -25.79
CA ARG A 464 -8.10 -22.44 -25.26
C ARG A 464 -8.19 -21.51 -24.06
N GLU A 465 -7.66 -21.96 -22.92
CA GLU A 465 -7.67 -21.21 -21.66
C GLU A 465 -7.16 -19.77 -21.79
N SER A 466 -6.06 -19.56 -22.53
CA SER A 466 -5.49 -18.22 -22.77
C SER A 466 -6.37 -17.30 -23.62
N PHE A 467 -7.35 -17.82 -24.36
CA PHE A 467 -8.37 -17.03 -25.05
C PHE A 467 -9.64 -16.89 -24.19
N ASP A 468 -10.15 -18.00 -23.69
CA ASP A 468 -11.45 -18.06 -23.01
C ASP A 468 -11.45 -17.35 -21.64
N SER A 469 -10.31 -17.27 -20.94
CA SER A 469 -10.16 -16.52 -19.68
C SER A 469 -10.11 -15.00 -19.84
N LEU A 470 -9.71 -14.49 -21.00
CA LEU A 470 -9.56 -13.05 -21.24
C LEU A 470 -10.91 -12.37 -21.51
N THR A 471 -11.02 -11.08 -21.17
CA THR A 471 -12.20 -10.28 -21.53
C THR A 471 -12.25 -10.05 -23.04
N GLU A 472 -13.44 -9.80 -23.59
CA GLU A 472 -13.61 -9.54 -25.02
C GLU A 472 -12.78 -8.33 -25.51
N ASN A 473 -12.68 -7.29 -24.66
CA ASN A 473 -11.85 -6.12 -24.90
C ASN A 473 -10.35 -6.44 -24.90
N ASP A 474 -9.88 -7.26 -23.94
CA ASP A 474 -8.48 -7.70 -23.90
C ASP A 474 -8.12 -8.54 -25.13
N ARG A 475 -8.99 -9.46 -25.54
CA ARG A 475 -8.82 -10.28 -26.76
C ARG A 475 -8.63 -9.39 -27.99
N GLN A 476 -9.50 -8.38 -28.14
CA GLN A 476 -9.46 -7.47 -29.27
C GLN A 476 -8.17 -6.62 -29.27
N ILE A 477 -7.81 -6.01 -28.15
CA ILE A 477 -6.57 -5.21 -28.01
C ILE A 477 -5.32 -6.04 -28.34
N ILE A 478 -5.24 -7.28 -27.85
CA ILE A 478 -4.10 -8.17 -28.11
C ILE A 478 -4.06 -8.59 -29.58
N TYR A 479 -5.23 -8.87 -30.19
CA TYR A 479 -5.31 -9.20 -31.60
C TYR A 479 -4.93 -8.04 -32.52
N ASP A 480 -5.38 -6.82 -32.22
CA ASP A 480 -5.08 -5.63 -33.03
C ASP A 480 -3.62 -5.22 -32.95
N GLN A 481 -3.00 -5.32 -31.77
CA GLN A 481 -1.55 -5.14 -31.60
C GLN A 481 -0.77 -6.19 -32.41
N HIS A 482 -1.19 -7.46 -32.38
CA HIS A 482 -0.55 -8.50 -33.19
C HIS A 482 -0.78 -8.30 -34.70
N GLN A 483 -1.98 -7.88 -35.13
CA GLN A 483 -2.27 -7.53 -36.52
C GLN A 483 -1.38 -6.38 -37.02
N LYS A 484 -1.14 -5.37 -36.18
CA LYS A 484 -0.20 -4.29 -36.47
C LYS A 484 1.22 -4.84 -36.68
N GLU A 485 1.73 -5.65 -35.76
CA GLU A 485 3.08 -6.25 -35.85
C GLU A 485 3.27 -7.08 -37.12
N ILE A 486 2.34 -7.97 -37.46
CA ILE A 486 2.45 -8.79 -38.68
C ILE A 486 2.23 -7.98 -39.97
N THR A 487 1.47 -6.89 -39.91
CA THR A 487 1.26 -5.96 -41.03
C THR A 487 2.52 -5.12 -41.29
N GLU A 488 3.13 -4.54 -40.26
CA GLU A 488 4.41 -3.81 -40.37
C GLU A 488 5.51 -4.73 -40.91
N LYS A 489 5.57 -5.98 -40.43
CA LYS A 489 6.48 -7.02 -40.95
C LYS A 489 6.20 -7.36 -42.42
N ALA A 490 4.93 -7.47 -42.83
CA ALA A 490 4.57 -7.72 -44.23
C ALA A 490 4.93 -6.54 -45.15
N ARG A 491 4.72 -5.30 -44.70
CA ARG A 491 5.14 -4.07 -45.40
C ARG A 491 6.67 -4.04 -45.61
N GLY A 492 7.44 -4.28 -44.55
CA GLY A 492 8.91 -4.34 -44.64
C GLY A 492 9.41 -5.44 -45.59
N ASN A 493 8.83 -6.63 -45.51
CA ASN A 493 9.13 -7.73 -46.44
C ASN A 493 8.82 -7.37 -47.91
N TYR A 494 7.75 -6.62 -48.17
CA TYR A 494 7.43 -6.16 -49.53
C TYR A 494 8.42 -5.10 -50.03
N VAL A 495 8.83 -4.15 -49.18
CA VAL A 495 9.87 -3.16 -49.54
C VAL A 495 11.21 -3.86 -49.85
N GLU A 496 11.60 -4.88 -49.10
CA GLU A 496 12.80 -5.67 -49.40
C GLU A 496 12.66 -6.45 -50.71
N LEU A 497 11.46 -6.97 -51.04
CA LEU A 497 11.17 -7.58 -52.33
C LEU A 497 11.35 -6.59 -53.51
N LEU A 498 10.95 -5.33 -53.36
CA LEU A 498 11.18 -4.28 -54.37
C LEU A 498 12.68 -4.01 -54.56
N LEU A 499 13.44 -3.92 -53.45
CA LEU A 499 14.89 -3.70 -53.48
C LEU A 499 15.67 -4.90 -54.05
N GLU A 500 15.21 -6.14 -53.82
CA GLU A 500 15.74 -7.34 -54.49
C GLU A 500 15.55 -7.30 -56.02
N HIS A 501 14.52 -6.62 -56.50
CA HIS A 501 14.20 -6.48 -57.92
C HIS A 501 14.57 -5.10 -58.47
N ALA A 502 15.60 -4.45 -57.92
CA ALA A 502 16.10 -3.13 -58.35
C ALA A 502 16.36 -3.00 -59.87
N GLU A 503 16.62 -4.12 -60.56
CA GLU A 503 16.80 -4.17 -62.01
C GLU A 503 15.52 -3.80 -62.80
N LEU A 504 14.32 -4.14 -62.29
CA LEU A 504 13.04 -3.75 -62.89
C LEU A 504 12.87 -2.23 -62.94
N PHE A 505 13.48 -1.52 -62.00
CA PHE A 505 13.30 -0.07 -61.84
C PHE A 505 14.37 0.76 -62.58
N ASN A 506 15.33 0.12 -63.26
CA ASN A 506 16.47 0.81 -63.85
C ASN A 506 16.09 1.80 -64.96
N HIS A 507 15.13 1.48 -65.82
CA HIS A 507 14.80 2.33 -66.96
C HIS A 507 14.06 3.62 -66.56
N PHE A 508 13.52 3.73 -65.35
CA PHE A 508 12.94 4.98 -64.82
C PHE A 508 14.00 5.98 -64.32
N LYS A 509 15.25 5.55 -64.10
CA LYS A 509 16.35 6.41 -63.60
C LYS A 509 16.93 7.38 -64.65
N SER A 510 16.61 7.17 -65.93
CA SER A 510 17.18 7.88 -67.08
C SER A 510 16.12 8.51 -67.99
N VAL A 511 14.86 8.51 -67.57
CA VAL A 511 13.78 9.25 -68.24
C VAL A 511 13.96 10.74 -67.93
N ALA A 512 13.93 11.59 -68.97
CA ALA A 512 13.90 13.03 -68.80
C ALA A 512 12.67 13.47 -67.96
N PRO A 513 12.69 14.61 -67.23
CA PRO A 513 11.67 15.01 -66.24
C PRO A 513 10.25 15.29 -66.79
N ASN A 514 10.00 14.90 -68.03
CA ASN A 514 8.77 15.05 -68.80
C ASN A 514 8.27 13.71 -69.40
N GLY A 515 8.89 12.57 -69.08
CA GLY A 515 8.35 11.23 -69.39
C GLY A 515 7.61 10.63 -68.19
N SER A 516 6.33 10.29 -68.37
CA SER A 516 5.46 9.79 -67.30
C SER A 516 5.55 8.27 -67.12
N ILE A 517 5.70 7.81 -65.87
CA ILE A 517 5.42 6.42 -65.48
C ILE A 517 3.95 6.11 -65.79
N THR A 518 3.67 5.00 -66.47
CA THR A 518 2.35 4.64 -66.95
C THR A 518 1.66 3.58 -66.08
N GLN A 519 0.35 3.37 -66.30
CA GLN A 519 -0.39 2.24 -65.73
C GLN A 519 0.08 0.89 -66.29
N GLU A 520 0.72 0.87 -67.47
CA GLU A 520 1.29 -0.33 -68.08
C GLU A 520 2.56 -0.76 -67.34
N ASP A 521 3.46 0.20 -67.04
CA ASP A 521 4.66 -0.03 -66.22
C ASP A 521 4.32 -0.64 -64.84
N VAL A 522 3.35 -0.04 -64.14
CA VAL A 522 2.93 -0.49 -62.80
C VAL A 522 2.33 -1.90 -62.85
N ARG A 523 1.55 -2.21 -63.90
CA ARG A 523 0.96 -3.53 -64.13
C ARG A 523 2.05 -4.58 -64.38
N ASP A 524 3.07 -4.26 -65.16
CA ASP A 524 4.08 -5.24 -65.58
C ASP A 524 5.10 -5.50 -64.46
N ILE A 525 5.45 -4.48 -63.65
CA ILE A 525 6.17 -4.67 -62.37
C ILE A 525 5.33 -5.55 -61.42
N THR A 526 4.04 -5.25 -61.27
CA THR A 526 3.12 -6.07 -60.45
C THR A 526 3.06 -7.52 -60.94
N HIS A 527 3.08 -7.75 -62.26
CA HIS A 527 3.10 -9.08 -62.85
C HIS A 527 4.39 -9.83 -62.54
N ALA A 528 5.56 -9.19 -62.65
CA ALA A 528 6.84 -9.82 -62.31
C ALA A 528 6.89 -10.28 -60.84
N LEU A 529 6.31 -9.49 -59.93
CA LEU A 529 6.34 -9.74 -58.48
C LEU A 529 5.22 -10.68 -57.98
N ASN A 530 4.21 -11.01 -58.79
CA ASN A 530 3.00 -11.74 -58.35
C ASN A 530 3.27 -13.15 -57.81
N SER A 531 4.44 -13.72 -58.09
CA SER A 531 4.79 -15.09 -57.74
C SER A 531 5.32 -15.23 -56.31
N ASP A 532 5.97 -14.20 -55.78
CA ASP A 532 6.64 -14.19 -54.47
C ASP A 532 5.62 -14.22 -53.30
N SER A 533 5.97 -14.91 -52.20
CA SER A 533 5.10 -15.02 -51.02
C SER A 533 4.95 -13.70 -50.26
N ARG A 534 5.93 -12.79 -50.34
CA ARG A 534 5.90 -11.45 -49.73
C ARG A 534 4.93 -10.50 -50.44
N HIS A 535 4.76 -10.67 -51.76
CA HIS A 535 3.72 -9.98 -52.53
C HIS A 535 2.31 -10.43 -52.08
N LYS A 536 2.13 -11.75 -51.92
CA LYS A 536 0.87 -12.37 -51.50
C LYS A 536 0.51 -12.12 -50.03
N ALA A 537 1.52 -11.90 -49.18
CA ALA A 537 1.30 -11.51 -47.78
C ALA A 537 0.50 -10.21 -47.60
N LEU A 538 0.40 -9.39 -48.66
CA LEU A 538 -0.40 -8.16 -48.71
C LEU A 538 -1.66 -8.28 -49.60
N ASP A 539 -2.12 -9.48 -49.99
CA ASP A 539 -3.30 -9.67 -50.86
C ASP A 539 -4.60 -9.07 -50.29
N ARG A 540 -4.70 -8.90 -48.96
CA ARG A 540 -5.82 -8.21 -48.29
C ARG A 540 -5.59 -6.72 -48.04
N LEU A 541 -4.41 -6.22 -48.35
CA LEU A 541 -3.93 -4.86 -48.08
C LEU A 541 -3.45 -4.21 -49.39
N ASP A 542 -4.22 -4.38 -50.47
CA ASP A 542 -3.81 -3.99 -51.82
C ASP A 542 -3.54 -2.47 -51.97
N GLY A 543 -4.24 -1.65 -51.18
CA GLY A 543 -3.96 -0.22 -51.07
C GLY A 543 -2.57 0.08 -50.49
N GLU A 544 -2.16 -0.64 -49.43
CA GLU A 544 -0.80 -0.53 -48.85
C GLU A 544 0.26 -1.06 -49.82
N ARG A 545 -0.01 -2.18 -50.50
CA ARG A 545 0.88 -2.75 -51.54
C ARG A 545 1.10 -1.75 -52.68
N THR A 546 0.03 -1.15 -53.18
CA THR A 546 0.06 -0.12 -54.23
C THR A 546 0.79 1.13 -53.76
N LEU A 547 0.52 1.60 -52.53
CA LEU A 547 1.19 2.76 -51.93
C LEU A 547 2.70 2.54 -51.81
N LEU A 548 3.15 1.39 -51.30
CA LEU A 548 4.58 1.07 -51.17
C LEU A 548 5.29 0.99 -52.54
N LEU A 549 4.63 0.43 -53.57
CA LEU A 549 5.15 0.40 -54.93
C LEU A 549 5.28 1.81 -55.54
N LEU A 550 4.26 2.65 -55.37
CA LEU A 550 4.28 4.04 -55.85
C LEU A 550 5.30 4.91 -55.10
N GLN A 551 5.45 4.71 -53.79
CA GLN A 551 6.52 5.34 -52.99
C GLN A 551 7.90 4.93 -53.48
N HIS A 552 8.12 3.64 -53.77
CA HIS A 552 9.39 3.15 -54.31
C HIS A 552 9.69 3.72 -55.71
N LEU A 553 8.70 3.76 -56.60
CA LEU A 553 8.81 4.39 -57.92
C LEU A 553 9.15 5.90 -57.83
N GLY A 554 8.46 6.63 -56.95
CA GLY A 554 8.74 8.05 -56.70
C GLY A 554 10.14 8.29 -56.13
N PHE A 555 10.62 7.41 -55.26
CA PHE A 555 12.00 7.43 -54.74
C PHE A 555 13.05 7.09 -55.81
N VAL A 556 12.81 6.12 -56.69
CA VAL A 556 13.74 5.81 -57.80
C VAL A 556 13.85 6.97 -58.79
N HIS A 557 12.74 7.66 -59.07
CA HIS A 557 12.72 8.84 -59.94
C HIS A 557 13.33 10.10 -59.25
N CYS A 558 13.13 10.28 -57.95
CA CYS A 558 13.67 11.40 -57.19
C CYS A 558 14.32 10.93 -55.86
N PRO A 559 15.57 10.43 -55.91
CA PRO A 559 16.23 9.77 -54.78
C PRO A 559 16.70 10.75 -53.69
N LYS A 560 15.77 11.18 -52.84
CA LYS A 560 16.04 12.01 -51.66
C LYS A 560 16.32 11.16 -50.41
N PRO A 561 17.22 11.59 -49.50
CA PRO A 561 17.42 10.92 -48.21
C PRO A 561 16.14 10.81 -47.37
N GLU A 562 15.27 11.84 -47.41
CA GLU A 562 13.95 11.86 -46.74
C GLU A 562 13.02 10.74 -47.20
N HIS A 563 13.10 10.34 -48.48
CA HIS A 563 12.24 9.34 -49.10
C HIS A 563 12.94 7.96 -49.24
N CYS A 564 14.14 7.82 -48.67
CA CYS A 564 14.88 6.57 -48.69
C CYS A 564 14.09 5.47 -47.95
N PRO A 565 13.95 4.25 -48.50
CA PRO A 565 13.31 3.13 -47.81
C PRO A 565 13.93 2.73 -46.46
N ALA A 566 15.11 3.26 -46.13
CA ALA A 566 15.78 3.09 -44.84
C ALA A 566 15.73 4.33 -43.93
N TYR A 567 15.05 5.43 -44.30
CA TYR A 567 14.96 6.66 -43.50
C TYR A 567 14.43 6.37 -42.07
N PRO A 568 15.01 6.96 -41.00
CA PRO A 568 16.08 7.98 -40.96
C PRO A 568 17.51 7.44 -41.09
N ASN A 569 17.68 6.13 -41.27
CA ASN A 569 18.96 5.43 -41.38
C ASN A 569 19.46 5.33 -42.85
N CYS A 570 19.19 6.37 -43.65
CA CYS A 570 19.77 6.52 -44.99
C CYS A 570 21.29 6.66 -44.87
N THR A 571 22.06 5.95 -45.71
CA THR A 571 23.53 5.94 -45.66
C THR A 571 24.11 7.35 -45.74
N ASP A 572 23.62 8.22 -46.62
CA ASP A 572 24.13 9.59 -46.76
C ASP A 572 23.98 10.41 -45.47
N THR A 573 22.87 10.22 -44.76
CA THR A 573 22.60 10.83 -43.45
C THR A 573 23.48 10.25 -42.35
N LEU A 574 23.82 8.95 -42.43
CA LEU A 574 24.70 8.27 -41.47
C LEU A 574 26.17 8.62 -41.68
N VAL A 575 26.65 8.71 -42.94
CA VAL A 575 28.00 9.19 -43.27
C VAL A 575 28.23 10.56 -42.66
N ASN A 576 27.33 11.52 -42.90
CA ASN A 576 27.47 12.89 -42.40
C ASN A 576 27.55 12.90 -40.85
N LYS A 577 26.68 12.15 -40.16
CA LYS A 577 26.75 11.99 -38.70
C LYS A 577 28.07 11.40 -38.21
N ILE A 578 28.60 10.35 -38.87
CA ILE A 578 29.87 9.70 -38.50
C ILE A 578 31.05 10.66 -38.72
N LEU A 579 31.12 11.34 -39.87
CA LEU A 579 32.20 12.28 -40.17
C LEU A 579 32.12 13.53 -39.27
N ALA A 580 30.94 14.06 -38.99
CA ALA A 580 30.73 15.16 -38.06
C ALA A 580 31.13 14.77 -36.61
N ALA A 581 30.82 13.54 -36.17
CA ALA A 581 31.27 13.03 -34.87
C ALA A 581 32.80 12.89 -34.82
N LYS A 582 33.45 12.39 -35.88
CA LYS A 582 34.92 12.32 -35.99
C LYS A 582 35.58 13.70 -36.09
N HIS A 583 34.92 14.71 -36.64
CA HIS A 583 35.35 16.11 -36.56
C HIS A 583 35.27 16.63 -35.11
N ALA A 584 34.17 16.40 -34.40
CA ALA A 584 33.94 16.90 -33.04
C ALA A 584 34.80 16.20 -31.98
N ALA A 585 35.22 14.95 -32.22
CA ALA A 585 36.05 14.16 -31.31
C ALA A 585 37.57 14.42 -31.44
N ARG A 586 38.01 15.42 -32.21
CA ARG A 586 39.42 15.86 -32.27
C ARG A 586 39.68 16.99 -31.27
N PRO A 587 40.86 17.02 -30.59
CA PRO A 587 41.25 18.14 -29.74
C PRO A 587 41.15 19.49 -30.46
N SER A 588 40.74 20.52 -29.71
CA SER A 588 40.41 21.85 -30.26
C SER A 588 41.58 22.50 -31.03
N SER A 589 42.80 22.16 -30.61
CA SER A 589 44.09 22.56 -31.17
C SER A 589 44.33 22.13 -32.63
N TRP A 590 43.53 21.23 -33.22
CA TRP A 590 43.60 20.88 -34.65
C TRP A 590 42.54 21.59 -35.53
N SER A 591 41.71 22.47 -34.96
CA SER A 591 40.83 23.31 -35.77
C SER A 591 41.56 24.57 -36.23
N GLY A 592 41.88 24.65 -37.53
CA GLY A 592 42.65 25.75 -38.13
C GLY A 592 41.93 27.09 -38.25
N LYS A 593 41.27 27.58 -37.18
CA LYS A 593 40.46 28.82 -37.20
C LYS A 593 40.70 29.71 -35.97
N SER A 594 41.54 30.72 -36.18
CA SER A 594 41.79 31.90 -35.33
C SER A 594 42.59 31.67 -34.05
N VAL A 595 43.83 32.17 -34.07
CA VAL A 595 44.50 32.67 -32.86
C VAL A 595 43.60 33.73 -32.19
N GLY A 596 43.53 33.74 -30.86
CA GLY A 596 43.01 34.87 -30.08
C GLY A 596 41.56 34.79 -29.57
N SER A 597 41.22 33.75 -28.81
CA SER A 597 40.23 33.83 -27.71
C SER A 597 40.41 32.61 -26.79
N GLY A 598 40.27 32.80 -25.47
CA GLY A 598 40.73 31.88 -24.41
C GLY A 598 40.47 30.37 -24.60
N CYS A 599 41.46 29.58 -24.16
CA CYS A 599 41.38 28.12 -24.12
C CYS A 599 40.16 27.64 -23.31
N SER A 600 39.52 26.58 -23.79
CA SER A 600 38.58 25.80 -22.97
C SER A 600 39.35 25.08 -21.86
N PRO A 601 38.84 24.98 -20.61
CA PRO A 601 39.55 24.32 -19.51
C PRO A 601 39.85 22.82 -19.74
N LEU A 602 39.12 22.15 -20.62
CA LEU A 602 39.16 20.68 -20.78
C LEU A 602 40.49 20.13 -21.32
N ASP A 603 41.28 20.90 -22.07
CA ASP A 603 42.52 20.42 -22.72
C ASP A 603 43.74 20.33 -21.75
N ARG A 604 43.51 20.42 -20.42
CA ARG A 604 44.55 20.38 -19.37
C ARG A 604 44.33 19.31 -18.28
N HIS A 605 43.39 18.38 -18.44
CA HIS A 605 43.19 17.26 -17.51
C HIS A 605 44.14 16.08 -17.80
N ILE A 606 44.85 15.59 -16.77
CA ILE A 606 45.78 14.46 -16.87
C ILE A 606 45.37 13.33 -15.91
N ASN A 607 44.61 12.38 -16.45
CA ASN A 607 44.37 11.06 -15.86
C ASN A 607 45.69 10.31 -15.54
N LEU A 608 45.95 10.02 -14.26
CA LEU A 608 47.08 9.24 -13.76
C LEU A 608 46.62 7.96 -13.04
N VAL A 609 47.23 6.82 -13.37
CA VAL A 609 47.12 5.59 -12.57
C VAL A 609 48.19 5.61 -11.48
N LEU A 610 47.81 5.32 -10.23
CA LEU A 610 48.71 5.20 -9.09
C LEU A 610 48.71 3.72 -8.65
N LEU A 611 49.83 3.02 -8.83
CA LEU A 611 49.94 1.56 -8.70
C LEU A 611 50.92 1.16 -7.60
N GLY A 612 50.56 0.22 -6.73
CA GLY A 612 51.45 -0.31 -5.70
C GLY A 612 50.74 -1.17 -4.65
N SER A 613 51.38 -2.26 -4.24
CA SER A 613 50.84 -3.20 -3.23
C SER A 613 50.86 -2.62 -1.82
N ASP A 614 50.29 -3.36 -0.86
CA ASP A 614 50.47 -3.15 0.58
C ASP A 614 50.08 -1.73 1.07
N GLY A 615 49.12 -1.09 0.39
CA GLY A 615 48.65 0.27 0.68
C GLY A 615 49.50 1.39 0.08
N LEU A 616 50.66 1.11 -0.52
CA LEU A 616 51.58 2.13 -1.06
C LEU A 616 50.92 3.03 -2.11
N ALA A 617 50.01 2.50 -2.92
CA ALA A 617 49.25 3.30 -3.90
C ALA A 617 48.37 4.37 -3.23
N HIS A 618 47.80 4.06 -2.07
CA HIS A 618 46.99 5.00 -1.27
C HIS A 618 47.88 6.00 -0.50
N THR A 619 49.01 5.56 0.05
CA THR A 619 50.00 6.46 0.67
C THR A 619 50.53 7.46 -0.37
N LEU A 620 50.90 7.00 -1.57
CA LEU A 620 51.33 7.85 -2.67
C LEU A 620 50.24 8.86 -3.07
N HIS A 621 48.98 8.43 -3.23
CA HIS A 621 47.86 9.33 -3.54
C HIS A 621 47.70 10.42 -2.45
N SER A 622 47.77 10.04 -1.17
CA SER A 622 47.75 10.98 -0.05
C SER A 622 48.92 11.98 -0.10
N THR A 623 50.15 11.51 -0.35
CA THR A 623 51.33 12.39 -0.48
C THR A 623 51.20 13.35 -1.66
N ILE A 624 50.70 12.90 -2.82
CA ILE A 624 50.46 13.74 -4.00
C ILE A 624 49.48 14.88 -3.67
N ARG A 625 48.31 14.59 -3.08
CA ARG A 625 47.31 15.64 -2.74
C ARG A 625 47.78 16.61 -1.66
N ASN A 626 48.69 16.17 -0.79
CA ASN A 626 49.31 17.01 0.24
C ASN A 626 50.44 17.91 -0.30
N GLU A 627 50.97 17.64 -1.50
CA GLU A 627 51.99 18.43 -2.20
C GLU A 627 51.37 19.31 -3.31
N PHE A 628 50.28 18.85 -3.92
CA PHE A 628 49.53 19.53 -4.99
C PHE A 628 48.09 19.83 -4.53
N PRO A 629 47.87 20.83 -3.66
CA PRO A 629 46.55 21.15 -3.13
C PRO A 629 45.61 21.62 -4.24
N GLY A 630 44.43 21.00 -4.35
CA GLY A 630 43.49 21.21 -5.44
C GLY A 630 43.74 20.31 -6.67
N ASP A 631 44.69 19.38 -6.59
CA ASP A 631 45.10 18.47 -7.66
C ASP A 631 45.69 19.17 -8.91
N GLU A 632 46.14 20.42 -8.75
CA GLU A 632 46.74 21.24 -9.81
C GLU A 632 48.28 21.19 -9.80
N VAL A 633 48.88 21.05 -10.99
CA VAL A 633 50.34 21.00 -11.19
C VAL A 633 50.76 21.98 -12.28
N GLU A 634 51.58 22.97 -11.92
CA GLU A 634 52.21 23.88 -12.87
C GLU A 634 53.47 23.26 -13.51
N VAL A 635 53.53 23.25 -14.85
CA VAL A 635 54.68 22.83 -15.65
C VAL A 635 54.86 23.80 -16.83
N GLU A 636 56.07 24.36 -16.95
CA GLU A 636 56.46 25.29 -18.02
C GLU A 636 55.55 26.54 -18.18
N GLY A 637 54.85 26.93 -17.11
CA GLY A 637 53.93 28.07 -17.07
C GLY A 637 52.45 27.72 -17.36
N GLU A 638 52.15 26.45 -17.63
CA GLU A 638 50.80 25.92 -17.82
C GLU A 638 50.37 25.09 -16.59
N VAL A 639 49.12 25.25 -16.14
CA VAL A 639 48.57 24.55 -14.97
C VAL A 639 47.67 23.39 -15.42
N TYR A 640 48.00 22.18 -15.00
CA TYR A 640 47.28 20.94 -15.32
C TYR A 640 46.49 20.42 -14.12
N CYS A 641 45.25 19.99 -14.34
CA CYS A 641 44.45 19.31 -13.32
C CYS A 641 44.72 17.80 -13.39
N LEU A 642 44.90 17.13 -12.25
CA LEU A 642 45.17 15.69 -12.18
C LEU A 642 43.95 14.91 -11.68
N ASP A 643 43.63 13.82 -12.38
CA ASP A 643 42.56 12.89 -12.03
C ASP A 643 43.16 11.51 -11.78
N TYR A 644 42.86 10.87 -10.64
CA TYR A 644 43.61 9.69 -10.17
C TYR A 644 42.80 8.39 -10.16
N ARG A 645 43.43 7.29 -10.58
CA ARG A 645 42.95 5.92 -10.34
C ARG A 645 43.97 5.13 -9.51
N THR A 646 43.69 4.96 -8.22
CA THR A 646 44.52 4.15 -7.31
C THR A 646 44.25 2.66 -7.50
N ILE A 647 45.30 1.85 -7.58
CA ILE A 647 45.24 0.41 -7.84
C ILE A 647 46.27 -0.33 -6.97
N ASP A 648 45.76 -1.22 -6.13
CA ASP A 648 46.51 -2.13 -5.24
C ASP A 648 46.15 -3.62 -5.44
N GLY A 649 45.12 -3.90 -6.25
CA GLY A 649 44.61 -5.23 -6.56
C GLY A 649 45.02 -5.79 -7.93
N ASP A 650 44.49 -6.97 -8.27
CA ASP A 650 44.77 -7.73 -9.50
C ASP A 650 44.17 -7.08 -10.75
N VAL A 651 45.04 -6.52 -11.59
CA VAL A 651 44.70 -5.73 -12.79
C VAL A 651 44.00 -6.50 -13.91
N SER A 652 43.92 -7.82 -13.82
CA SER A 652 43.12 -8.64 -14.74
C SER A 652 41.61 -8.51 -14.49
N GLN A 653 41.22 -8.05 -13.29
CA GLN A 653 39.83 -7.88 -12.90
C GLN A 653 39.31 -6.50 -13.31
N PRO A 654 38.08 -6.36 -13.85
CA PRO A 654 37.57 -5.09 -14.37
C PRO A 654 37.63 -3.90 -13.41
N GLN A 655 37.47 -4.12 -12.10
CA GLN A 655 37.55 -3.03 -11.12
C GLN A 655 38.99 -2.49 -10.92
N PHE A 656 40.02 -3.27 -11.23
CA PHE A 656 41.44 -2.91 -11.10
C PHE A 656 42.13 -2.68 -12.46
N ALA A 657 41.40 -2.69 -13.57
CA ALA A 657 41.94 -2.34 -14.88
C ALA A 657 42.45 -0.88 -14.91
N PHE A 658 43.54 -0.63 -15.63
CA PHE A 658 44.10 0.72 -15.81
C PHE A 658 43.18 1.68 -16.59
N ARG A 659 42.20 1.13 -17.32
CA ARG A 659 41.30 1.84 -18.22
C ARG A 659 39.89 1.30 -18.10
N THR A 660 38.91 2.18 -18.02
CA THR A 660 37.47 1.88 -17.96
C THR A 660 36.74 2.64 -19.08
N SER A 661 35.41 2.55 -19.14
CA SER A 661 34.60 3.28 -20.13
C SER A 661 34.61 4.80 -19.96
N ASP A 662 35.01 5.26 -18.79
CA ASP A 662 34.97 6.64 -18.28
C ASP A 662 36.37 7.20 -17.93
N PHE A 663 37.39 6.35 -17.75
CA PHE A 663 38.75 6.76 -17.40
C PHE A 663 39.79 6.19 -18.40
N SER A 664 40.59 7.07 -19.00
CA SER A 664 41.64 6.71 -19.97
C SER A 664 43.00 7.28 -19.54
N PRO A 665 44.00 6.45 -19.20
CA PRO A 665 45.22 6.92 -18.54
C PRO A 665 46.20 7.61 -19.50
N HIS A 666 46.71 8.78 -19.10
CA HIS A 666 47.80 9.49 -19.79
C HIS A 666 49.17 9.14 -19.18
N GLY A 667 49.20 8.90 -17.87
CA GLY A 667 50.40 8.51 -17.13
C GLY A 667 50.16 7.41 -16.10
N VAL A 668 51.23 6.73 -15.70
CA VAL A 668 51.23 5.69 -14.66
C VAL A 668 52.38 5.96 -13.68
N VAL A 669 52.09 5.95 -12.39
CA VAL A 669 53.06 6.13 -11.30
C VAL A 669 53.04 4.88 -10.43
N CYS A 670 54.13 4.12 -10.47
CA CYS A 670 54.26 2.85 -9.78
C CYS A 670 55.15 3.02 -8.54
N ALA A 671 54.71 2.56 -7.36
CA ALA A 671 55.49 2.60 -6.12
C ALA A 671 55.69 1.20 -5.55
N TYR A 672 56.91 0.90 -5.06
CA TYR A 672 57.22 -0.34 -4.35
C TYR A 672 58.26 -0.12 -3.23
N SER A 673 58.21 -0.99 -2.21
CA SER A 673 59.13 -0.98 -1.08
C SER A 673 59.74 -2.35 -0.74
N THR A 674 59.15 -3.44 -1.26
CA THR A 674 59.51 -4.84 -1.00
C THR A 674 59.69 -5.62 -2.32
N SER A 675 60.23 -6.85 -2.24
CA SER A 675 60.31 -7.75 -3.41
C SER A 675 58.92 -8.12 -3.94
N ALA A 676 57.97 -8.44 -3.06
CA ALA A 676 56.61 -8.80 -3.46
C ALA A 676 55.91 -7.65 -4.19
N GLY A 677 56.11 -6.41 -3.73
CA GLY A 677 55.61 -5.22 -4.43
C GLY A 677 56.26 -5.02 -5.80
N LEU A 678 57.56 -5.28 -5.95
CA LEU A 678 58.23 -5.19 -7.26
C LEU A 678 57.71 -6.26 -8.24
N ASP A 679 57.47 -7.48 -7.78
CA ASP A 679 56.91 -8.56 -8.61
C ASP A 679 55.44 -8.29 -8.98
N TYR A 680 54.66 -7.69 -8.08
CA TYR A 680 53.32 -7.17 -8.39
C TYR A 680 53.36 -6.07 -9.47
N LEU A 681 54.30 -5.12 -9.40
CA LEU A 681 54.49 -4.10 -10.44
C LEU A 681 54.84 -4.74 -11.80
N ARG A 682 55.74 -5.74 -11.82
CA ARG A 682 56.12 -6.48 -13.03
C ARG A 682 54.91 -7.10 -13.73
N ALA A 683 54.17 -7.95 -13.01
CA ALA A 683 53.00 -8.64 -13.56
C ALA A 683 51.90 -7.67 -14.02
N SER A 684 51.68 -6.58 -13.26
CA SER A 684 50.67 -5.58 -13.58
C SER A 684 50.99 -4.78 -14.85
N LEU A 685 52.27 -4.39 -15.02
CA LEU A 685 52.73 -3.67 -16.21
C LEU A 685 52.83 -4.59 -17.44
N GLU A 686 53.20 -5.86 -17.26
CA GLU A 686 53.18 -6.86 -18.35
C GLU A 686 51.76 -7.08 -18.87
N HIS A 687 50.77 -7.24 -17.98
CA HIS A 687 49.36 -7.37 -18.37
C HIS A 687 48.84 -6.10 -19.11
N GLN A 688 49.23 -4.91 -18.66
CA GLN A 688 48.94 -3.65 -19.37
C GLN A 688 49.55 -3.62 -20.78
N LEU A 689 50.83 -3.98 -20.91
CA LEU A 689 51.55 -3.99 -22.20
C LEU A 689 50.95 -5.00 -23.18
N LEU A 690 50.58 -6.20 -22.71
CA LEU A 690 49.88 -7.20 -23.52
C LEU A 690 48.51 -6.66 -23.98
N SER A 691 47.71 -6.09 -23.07
CA SER A 691 46.39 -5.52 -23.42
C SER A 691 46.48 -4.32 -24.37
N GLN A 692 47.61 -3.59 -24.38
CA GLN A 692 47.86 -2.51 -25.36
C GLN A 692 48.34 -3.04 -26.71
N LEU A 693 49.15 -4.10 -26.73
CA LEU A 693 49.54 -4.80 -27.97
C LEU A 693 48.34 -5.45 -28.66
N GLU A 694 47.38 -5.97 -27.91
CA GLU A 694 46.09 -6.48 -28.42
C GLU A 694 45.18 -5.39 -29.03
N ARG A 695 45.43 -4.11 -28.71
CA ARG A 695 44.56 -2.97 -29.09
C ARG A 695 45.25 -1.92 -29.98
N GLU A 696 46.53 -2.12 -30.31
CA GLU A 696 47.38 -1.20 -31.07
C GLU A 696 47.44 0.24 -30.48
N GLU A 697 47.36 0.39 -29.16
CA GLU A 697 47.31 1.70 -28.47
C GLU A 697 48.69 2.23 -28.04
N THR A 698 48.85 3.56 -28.02
CA THR A 698 50.07 4.23 -27.54
C THR A 698 50.22 4.09 -26.02
N ALA A 699 51.36 3.57 -25.56
CA ALA A 699 51.63 3.42 -24.14
C ALA A 699 51.67 4.79 -23.40
N PRO A 700 51.07 4.91 -22.20
CA PRO A 700 51.16 6.10 -21.36
C PRO A 700 52.61 6.40 -20.96
N ALA A 701 52.85 7.58 -20.42
CA ALA A 701 54.14 7.85 -19.79
C ALA A 701 54.20 7.15 -18.42
N THR A 702 55.31 6.47 -18.08
CA THR A 702 55.43 5.72 -16.82
C THR A 702 56.56 6.26 -15.94
N ALA A 703 56.34 6.25 -14.63
CA ALA A 703 57.33 6.51 -13.59
C ALA A 703 57.32 5.36 -12.56
N ILE A 704 58.51 4.96 -12.09
CA ILE A 704 58.70 3.94 -11.05
C ILE A 704 59.45 4.59 -9.89
N LEU A 705 58.83 4.58 -8.71
CA LEU A 705 59.34 5.10 -7.45
C LEU A 705 59.71 3.94 -6.54
N TYR A 706 60.97 3.90 -6.10
CA TYR A 706 61.42 2.99 -5.04
C TYR A 706 61.45 3.70 -3.69
N THR A 707 60.85 3.09 -2.66
CA THR A 707 60.90 3.60 -1.29
C THR A 707 61.38 2.48 -0.35
N PRO A 708 62.64 2.47 0.11
CA PRO A 708 63.18 1.33 0.87
C PRO A 708 62.46 1.12 2.22
N HIS A 709 61.80 -0.02 2.41
CA HIS A 709 61.10 -0.31 3.66
C HIS A 709 62.09 -0.41 4.84
N PRO A 710 61.83 0.22 6.01
CA PRO A 710 62.82 0.40 7.08
C PRO A 710 63.21 -0.89 7.82
N SER A 711 62.47 -1.99 7.64
CA SER A 711 62.84 -3.31 8.20
C SER A 711 63.79 -4.13 7.33
N LEU A 712 64.10 -3.69 6.10
CA LEU A 712 64.95 -4.42 5.17
C LEU A 712 66.44 -4.13 5.44
N ASP A 713 67.28 -5.14 5.21
CA ASP A 713 68.72 -4.97 5.30
C ASP A 713 69.30 -4.26 4.06
N LYS A 714 70.49 -3.67 4.21
CA LYS A 714 71.13 -2.87 3.14
C LYS A 714 71.50 -3.66 1.89
N HIS A 715 71.68 -4.98 1.97
CA HIS A 715 71.95 -5.80 0.79
C HIS A 715 70.65 -6.04 0.00
N THR A 716 69.56 -6.41 0.69
CA THR A 716 68.23 -6.54 0.06
C THR A 716 67.74 -5.21 -0.53
N GLN A 717 67.91 -4.08 0.18
CA GLN A 717 67.56 -2.75 -0.34
C GLN A 717 68.33 -2.41 -1.63
N HIS A 718 69.64 -2.67 -1.67
CA HIS A 718 70.46 -2.45 -2.87
C HIS A 718 70.04 -3.35 -4.05
N THR A 719 69.72 -4.62 -3.79
CA THR A 719 69.21 -5.54 -4.83
C THR A 719 67.87 -5.05 -5.39
N LEU A 720 66.92 -4.66 -4.52
CA LEU A 720 65.61 -4.13 -4.95
C LEU A 720 65.72 -2.81 -5.73
N HIS A 721 66.67 -1.94 -5.38
CA HIS A 721 66.98 -0.75 -6.18
C HIS A 721 67.49 -1.13 -7.58
N GLN A 722 68.47 -2.04 -7.68
CA GLN A 722 69.01 -2.47 -8.97
C GLN A 722 67.95 -3.14 -9.85
N GLU A 723 67.08 -3.97 -9.25
CA GLU A 723 66.02 -4.66 -9.96
C GLU A 723 64.93 -3.72 -10.51
N GLY A 724 64.51 -2.71 -9.74
CA GLY A 724 63.58 -1.68 -10.24
C GLY A 724 64.21 -0.71 -11.23
N THR A 725 65.50 -0.40 -11.08
CA THR A 725 66.28 0.35 -12.08
C THR A 725 66.29 -0.40 -13.42
N SER A 726 66.51 -1.72 -13.39
CA SER A 726 66.48 -2.59 -14.58
C SER A 726 65.09 -2.63 -15.23
N LEU A 727 64.02 -2.74 -14.43
CA LEU A 727 62.64 -2.67 -14.91
C LEU A 727 62.31 -1.32 -15.57
N ALA A 728 62.76 -0.21 -15.00
CA ALA A 728 62.57 1.11 -15.60
C ALA A 728 63.34 1.27 -16.92
N GLN A 729 64.54 0.70 -17.02
CA GLN A 729 65.34 0.72 -18.25
C GLN A 729 64.71 -0.13 -19.37
N SER A 730 64.17 -1.32 -19.07
CA SER A 730 63.50 -2.15 -20.08
C SER A 730 62.20 -1.52 -20.59
N LEU A 731 61.49 -0.78 -19.71
CA LEU A 731 60.28 -0.02 -20.04
C LEU A 731 60.55 1.40 -20.58
N GLN A 732 61.82 1.81 -20.71
CA GLN A 732 62.24 3.15 -21.11
C GLN A 732 61.54 4.28 -20.32
N CYS A 733 61.30 4.04 -19.03
CA CYS A 733 60.49 4.89 -18.17
C CYS A 733 61.34 5.55 -17.05
N SER A 734 60.78 6.52 -16.33
CA SER A 734 61.55 7.29 -15.34
C SER A 734 61.65 6.56 -14.00
N PHE A 735 62.87 6.20 -13.56
CA PHE A 735 63.13 5.66 -12.22
C PHE A 735 63.46 6.78 -11.24
N VAL A 736 62.97 6.66 -10.00
CA VAL A 736 63.26 7.59 -8.90
C VAL A 736 63.43 6.82 -7.60
N ASP A 737 64.57 6.99 -6.93
CA ASP A 737 64.84 6.42 -5.60
C ASP A 737 64.55 7.45 -4.50
N ALA A 738 63.72 7.08 -3.53
CA ALA A 738 63.45 7.87 -2.33
C ALA A 738 64.44 7.62 -1.18
N GLY A 739 65.31 6.59 -1.28
CA GLY A 739 66.35 6.30 -0.29
C GLY A 739 67.61 7.16 -0.39
N ALA A 740 67.76 7.96 -1.47
CA ALA A 740 69.00 8.64 -1.82
C ALA A 740 69.15 10.09 -1.32
N SER A 741 68.16 10.68 -0.63
CA SER A 741 68.19 12.06 -0.11
C SER A 741 69.09 12.20 1.15
N GLY A 742 70.37 11.83 1.01
CA GLY A 742 71.32 11.71 2.13
C GLY A 742 72.71 12.31 1.93
N ASP A 743 73.00 13.00 0.82
CA ASP A 743 74.24 13.79 0.69
C ASP A 743 74.16 14.88 -0.41
N SER A 744 75.13 15.80 -0.41
CA SER A 744 75.38 16.88 -1.38
C SER A 744 74.36 18.04 -1.46
N SER A 745 74.62 19.09 -0.68
CA SER A 745 74.33 20.48 -1.08
C SER A 745 75.56 21.35 -0.79
N SER A 746 75.93 22.25 -1.70
CA SER A 746 77.16 23.06 -1.58
C SER A 746 77.17 24.30 -2.50
N GLY A 747 76.98 25.50 -1.93
CA GLY A 747 76.97 26.77 -2.67
C GLY A 747 75.70 27.01 -3.51
N GLU A 748 75.15 28.22 -3.64
CA GLU A 748 75.46 29.54 -3.05
C GLU A 748 74.10 30.29 -2.86
N GLY A 749 73.91 31.28 -1.99
CA GLY A 749 74.86 31.85 -1.03
C GLY A 749 74.73 33.37 -0.73
N VAL A 750 73.52 33.98 -0.71
CA VAL A 750 73.27 35.39 -0.30
C VAL A 750 71.83 35.53 0.24
N ALA A 751 71.48 36.27 1.30
CA ALA A 751 72.16 36.72 2.54
C ALA A 751 71.10 37.38 3.48
N GLU A 752 71.37 37.44 4.80
CA GLU A 752 70.74 38.34 5.82
C GLU A 752 69.21 38.20 6.08
N ASP A 753 68.63 38.42 7.26
CA ASP A 753 69.09 38.43 8.67
C ASP A 753 67.84 38.40 9.60
N GLY A 754 67.97 38.05 10.89
CA GLY A 754 66.94 38.39 11.92
C GLY A 754 66.52 37.31 12.93
N GLU A 755 67.21 37.29 14.08
CA GLU A 755 66.75 37.05 15.48
C GLU A 755 65.38 36.36 15.70
N GLU A 756 65.35 35.12 16.23
CA GLU A 756 65.44 34.73 17.67
C GLU A 756 64.19 35.02 18.54
N GLY A 757 63.71 33.98 19.26
CA GLY A 757 62.85 34.16 20.44
C GLY A 757 61.97 32.96 20.85
N GLY A 758 62.22 32.40 22.04
CA GLY A 758 61.20 31.67 22.83
C GLY A 758 61.38 30.15 23.00
N ASP A 759 61.90 29.72 24.16
CA ASP A 759 61.86 28.33 24.66
C ASP A 759 60.48 28.00 25.30
N GLY A 760 60.11 26.72 25.35
CA GLY A 760 58.84 26.26 25.94
C GLY A 760 58.40 24.85 25.53
N GLY A 761 59.12 23.81 25.93
CA GLY A 761 58.83 22.41 25.53
C GLY A 761 57.51 21.80 26.07
N GLY A 762 56.90 20.90 25.29
CA GLY A 762 55.67 20.18 25.63
C GLY A 762 55.63 18.76 25.05
N ASN A 763 55.71 17.75 25.93
CA ASN A 763 55.96 16.34 25.58
C ASN A 763 54.83 15.63 24.80
N LYS A 764 55.15 15.01 23.65
CA LYS A 764 54.41 13.89 23.02
C LYS A 764 55.39 13.03 22.20
N GLY A 765 55.29 11.70 22.35
CA GLY A 765 56.08 10.73 21.59
C GLY A 765 55.25 9.92 20.58
N ASP A 766 55.96 9.13 19.77
CA ASP A 766 55.52 7.93 19.06
C ASP A 766 54.35 8.07 18.05
N ALA A 767 54.59 8.83 16.98
CA ALA A 767 53.85 8.71 15.70
C ALA A 767 54.64 9.33 14.51
N ALA A 768 55.83 8.80 14.16
CA ALA A 768 56.66 9.38 13.10
C ALA A 768 57.61 8.38 12.41
N ALA A 769 57.08 7.55 11.48
CA ALA A 769 57.90 6.74 10.55
C ALA A 769 57.07 6.08 9.41
N ASP A 770 56.32 6.85 8.58
CA ASP A 770 55.67 6.29 7.36
C ASP A 770 55.29 7.33 6.27
N GLU A 771 56.09 8.40 6.09
CA GLU A 771 55.80 9.45 5.11
C GLU A 771 56.80 9.43 3.93
N LEU A 772 56.28 9.38 2.70
CA LEU A 772 57.08 9.54 1.47
C LEU A 772 57.67 10.95 1.37
N ASP A 773 58.91 11.08 0.91
CA ASP A 773 59.55 12.38 0.67
C ASP A 773 58.77 13.18 -0.40
N ARG A 774 58.07 14.20 0.07
CA ARG A 774 57.22 15.09 -0.75
C ARG A 774 57.99 15.74 -1.88
N GLY A 775 59.25 16.15 -1.65
CA GLY A 775 60.10 16.77 -2.68
C GLY A 775 60.47 15.79 -3.80
N ILE A 776 60.52 14.49 -3.50
CA ILE A 776 60.77 13.42 -4.48
C ILE A 776 59.48 13.09 -5.24
N VAL A 777 58.32 13.04 -4.59
CA VAL A 777 57.00 12.93 -5.25
C VAL A 777 56.76 14.11 -6.19
N SER A 778 56.94 15.35 -5.72
CA SER A 778 56.78 16.59 -6.48
C SER A 778 57.59 16.59 -7.78
N ARG A 779 58.87 16.21 -7.67
CA ARG A 779 59.81 16.10 -8.80
C ARG A 779 59.41 14.99 -9.78
N SER A 780 58.84 13.90 -9.29
CA SER A 780 58.40 12.76 -10.11
C SER A 780 57.17 13.12 -10.95
N ILE A 781 56.15 13.69 -10.31
CA ILE A 781 54.90 14.09 -10.97
C ILE A 781 55.15 15.19 -12.01
N ARG A 782 55.90 16.26 -11.67
CA ARG A 782 56.21 17.33 -12.63
C ARG A 782 56.95 16.80 -13.87
N LYS A 783 57.97 15.94 -13.70
CA LYS A 783 58.67 15.30 -14.83
C LYS A 783 57.75 14.44 -15.70
N LEU A 784 56.81 13.72 -15.09
CA LEU A 784 55.85 12.89 -15.81
C LEU A 784 54.91 13.76 -16.66
N VAL A 785 54.38 14.84 -16.09
CA VAL A 785 53.54 15.83 -16.79
C VAL A 785 54.31 16.50 -17.93
N THR A 786 55.58 16.90 -17.74
CA THR A 786 56.43 17.42 -18.83
C THR A 786 56.59 16.43 -19.99
N SER A 787 56.80 15.14 -19.67
CA SER A 787 56.93 14.08 -20.67
C SER A 787 55.64 13.88 -21.49
N ILE A 788 54.48 13.98 -20.83
CA ILE A 788 53.16 13.95 -21.48
C ILE A 788 53.00 15.19 -22.38
N HIS A 789 53.26 16.39 -21.86
CA HIS A 789 53.13 17.65 -22.61
C HIS A 789 53.94 17.66 -23.92
N HIS A 790 55.22 17.28 -23.87
CA HIS A 790 56.06 17.25 -25.07
C HIS A 790 55.58 16.22 -26.12
N ARG A 791 55.05 15.07 -25.70
CA ARG A 791 54.48 14.05 -26.62
C ARG A 791 53.28 14.62 -27.38
N THR A 792 52.35 15.28 -26.69
CA THR A 792 51.14 15.86 -27.30
C THR A 792 51.47 17.04 -28.22
N THR A 793 52.31 17.97 -27.77
CA THR A 793 52.64 19.20 -28.51
C THR A 793 53.45 18.92 -29.79
N SER A 794 54.37 17.95 -29.76
CA SER A 794 55.21 17.62 -30.94
C SER A 794 54.41 17.00 -32.10
N LEU A 795 53.46 16.10 -31.80
CA LEU A 795 52.53 15.55 -32.79
C LEU A 795 51.68 16.66 -33.44
N SER A 796 51.17 17.59 -32.61
CA SER A 796 50.31 18.67 -33.08
C SER A 796 51.01 19.63 -34.05
N LEU A 797 52.26 20.00 -33.76
CA LEU A 797 53.08 20.85 -34.63
C LEU A 797 53.43 20.18 -35.96
N PHE A 798 53.78 18.88 -35.94
CA PHE A 798 54.10 18.13 -37.17
C PHE A 798 52.88 17.97 -38.09
N GLN A 799 51.71 17.73 -37.51
CA GLN A 799 50.45 17.55 -38.24
C GLN A 799 49.98 18.87 -38.88
N SER A 800 50.02 19.98 -38.12
CA SER A 800 49.66 21.32 -38.58
C SER A 800 50.54 21.86 -39.72
N ALA A 801 51.80 21.41 -39.78
CA ALA A 801 52.74 21.82 -40.83
C ALA A 801 52.66 20.98 -42.12
N THR A 802 51.92 19.84 -42.13
CA THR A 802 51.97 18.86 -43.23
C THR A 802 50.61 18.47 -43.82
N LEU A 803 49.50 18.97 -43.28
CA LEU A 803 48.13 18.73 -43.74
C LEU A 803 47.38 20.06 -43.90
N GLN A 804 47.31 20.62 -45.12
CA GLN A 804 46.43 21.75 -45.45
C GLN A 804 45.12 21.22 -46.05
N PRO A 805 43.93 21.59 -45.54
CA PRO A 805 42.64 21.13 -46.09
C PRO A 805 42.34 21.59 -47.53
N ASP A 806 43.00 22.66 -48.00
CA ASP A 806 42.77 23.26 -49.32
C ASP A 806 43.66 22.65 -50.43
N ALA A 807 44.30 21.50 -50.18
CA ALA A 807 45.09 20.80 -51.18
C ALA A 807 44.19 20.14 -52.24
N CYS A 808 44.49 20.35 -53.53
CA CYS A 808 43.81 19.62 -54.60
C CYS A 808 44.15 18.12 -54.50
N PRO A 809 43.16 17.22 -54.54
CA PRO A 809 43.40 15.79 -54.44
C PRO A 809 44.09 15.23 -55.69
N ASP A 810 45.01 14.29 -55.48
CA ASP A 810 45.73 13.60 -56.55
C ASP A 810 44.81 12.65 -57.33
N ILE A 811 43.89 11.95 -56.66
CA ILE A 811 42.83 11.13 -57.26
C ILE A 811 41.54 11.20 -56.43
N ARG A 812 40.40 10.99 -57.10
CA ARG A 812 39.05 10.98 -56.51
C ARG A 812 38.37 9.62 -56.69
N VAL A 813 37.87 9.04 -55.60
CA VAL A 813 37.21 7.73 -55.57
C VAL A 813 35.84 7.85 -54.89
N ILE A 814 34.82 7.15 -55.40
CA ILE A 814 33.50 7.07 -54.74
C ILE A 814 33.29 5.70 -54.12
N MET A 815 32.96 5.64 -52.83
CA MET A 815 32.52 4.44 -52.14
C MET A 815 30.99 4.40 -52.05
N CYS A 816 30.37 3.41 -52.72
CA CYS A 816 28.93 3.22 -52.77
C CYS A 816 28.47 2.08 -51.84
N VAL A 817 27.45 2.35 -51.03
CA VAL A 817 26.86 1.41 -50.04
C VAL A 817 25.33 1.39 -50.18
N LEU A 818 24.67 0.25 -49.89
CA LEU A 818 23.19 0.21 -49.83
C LEU A 818 22.67 0.60 -48.44
N CYS A 819 21.62 1.41 -48.40
CA CYS A 819 20.98 1.83 -47.16
C CYS A 819 20.21 0.67 -46.50
N GLY A 820 20.32 0.55 -45.18
CA GLY A 820 19.71 -0.54 -44.41
C GLY A 820 20.45 -1.88 -44.50
N ASP A 821 21.70 -1.91 -44.98
CA ASP A 821 22.54 -3.11 -44.89
C ASP A 821 22.87 -3.46 -43.42
N PRO A 822 23.01 -4.75 -43.08
CA PRO A 822 23.09 -5.22 -41.69
C PRO A 822 24.44 -5.04 -40.99
N TYR A 823 25.42 -4.40 -41.63
CA TYR A 823 26.74 -4.11 -41.03
C TYR A 823 26.83 -2.65 -40.56
N SER A 824 27.63 -2.38 -39.52
CA SER A 824 27.94 -1.00 -39.14
C SER A 824 28.73 -0.32 -40.27
N LEU A 825 28.28 0.86 -40.69
CA LEU A 825 28.97 1.67 -41.67
C LEU A 825 30.38 2.08 -41.20
N GLU A 826 30.58 2.22 -39.88
CA GLU A 826 31.90 2.48 -39.30
C GLU A 826 32.89 1.33 -39.51
N ALA A 827 32.44 0.08 -39.62
CA ALA A 827 33.34 -1.05 -39.87
C ALA A 827 33.92 -1.00 -41.30
N VAL A 828 33.10 -0.61 -42.28
CA VAL A 828 33.53 -0.41 -43.68
C VAL A 828 34.42 0.83 -43.84
N LEU A 829 34.16 1.88 -43.06
CA LEU A 829 34.95 3.12 -43.07
C LEU A 829 36.20 3.05 -42.18
N SER A 830 36.31 2.09 -41.27
CA SER A 830 37.44 1.95 -40.34
C SER A 830 38.81 1.95 -41.03
N PRO A 831 39.07 1.23 -42.14
CA PRO A 831 40.36 1.30 -42.84
C PRO A 831 40.74 2.71 -43.33
N LEU A 832 39.76 3.57 -43.62
CA LEU A 832 40.00 4.95 -44.04
C LEU A 832 40.18 5.85 -42.81
N LEU A 833 39.32 5.69 -41.80
CA LEU A 833 39.26 6.54 -40.61
C LEU A 833 40.34 6.22 -39.55
N SER A 834 40.95 5.02 -39.59
CA SER A 834 42.06 4.62 -38.71
C SER A 834 43.43 5.13 -39.16
N SER A 835 43.54 5.64 -40.40
CA SER A 835 44.78 6.25 -40.88
C SER A 835 45.07 7.56 -40.11
N PRO A 836 46.25 7.72 -39.48
CA PRO A 836 46.62 8.98 -38.81
C PRO A 836 46.78 10.15 -39.78
N TRP A 837 46.81 9.87 -41.09
CA TRP A 837 46.86 10.85 -42.19
C TRP A 837 45.50 11.04 -42.89
N CYS A 838 44.41 10.67 -42.23
CA CYS A 838 43.04 10.93 -42.66
C CYS A 838 42.57 12.33 -42.22
N VAL A 839 42.01 13.09 -43.17
CA VAL A 839 41.43 14.43 -42.97
C VAL A 839 40.03 14.45 -43.60
N PRO A 840 38.94 14.54 -42.83
CA PRO A 840 37.62 14.76 -43.40
C PRO A 840 37.57 16.14 -44.08
N ALA A 841 37.11 16.17 -45.33
CA ALA A 841 37.18 17.32 -46.23
C ALA A 841 35.80 17.94 -46.53
N GLY A 842 34.72 17.28 -46.11
CA GLY A 842 33.34 17.74 -46.25
C GLY A 842 32.34 16.70 -45.76
N ASP A 843 31.04 17.06 -45.77
CA ASP A 843 29.90 16.30 -45.25
C ASP A 843 29.85 14.80 -45.60
N ARG A 844 30.46 14.39 -46.71
CA ARG A 844 30.53 12.99 -47.17
C ARG A 844 31.92 12.57 -47.68
N THR A 845 32.98 13.36 -47.43
CA THR A 845 34.30 13.16 -48.08
C THR A 845 35.45 13.09 -47.07
N VAL A 846 36.39 12.18 -47.32
CA VAL A 846 37.65 12.05 -46.57
C VAL A 846 38.85 12.06 -47.50
N GLN A 847 39.84 12.89 -47.18
CA GLN A 847 41.14 12.91 -47.84
C GLN A 847 42.15 12.10 -47.04
N LEU A 848 42.96 11.31 -47.74
CA LEU A 848 43.91 10.36 -47.18
C LEU A 848 45.28 10.65 -47.78
N HIS A 849 46.23 11.09 -46.97
CA HIS A 849 47.61 11.15 -47.46
C HIS A 849 48.25 9.78 -47.32
N THR A 850 48.49 9.12 -48.45
CA THR A 850 49.10 7.78 -48.52
C THR A 850 50.33 7.80 -49.41
N PHE A 851 51.17 6.77 -49.33
CA PHE A 851 52.30 6.61 -50.24
C PHE A 851 51.88 5.74 -51.42
N LEU A 852 51.94 6.31 -52.62
CA LEU A 852 51.79 5.62 -53.89
C LEU A 852 53.17 5.65 -54.57
N ASP A 853 53.80 4.47 -54.64
CA ASP A 853 55.24 4.32 -54.85
C ASP A 853 56.05 5.19 -53.87
N ASP A 854 57.19 5.75 -54.30
CA ASP A 854 58.08 6.56 -53.45
C ASP A 854 57.50 7.94 -53.06
N ASN A 855 56.24 8.24 -53.40
CA ASN A 855 55.65 9.58 -53.27
C ASN A 855 54.42 9.60 -52.35
N LYS A 856 54.35 10.61 -51.48
CA LYS A 856 53.12 10.95 -50.74
C LYS A 856 52.10 11.57 -51.72
N ARG A 857 50.87 11.08 -51.72
CA ARG A 857 49.74 11.49 -52.58
C ARG A 857 48.47 11.70 -51.74
N VAL A 858 47.55 12.53 -52.23
CA VAL A 858 46.27 12.88 -51.58
C VAL A 858 45.12 12.14 -52.26
N VAL A 859 44.58 11.09 -51.63
CA VAL A 859 43.43 10.34 -52.15
C VAL A 859 42.14 10.86 -51.52
N GLU A 860 41.22 11.38 -52.32
CA GLU A 860 39.90 11.82 -51.87
C GLU A 860 38.87 10.70 -52.07
N VAL A 861 38.22 10.27 -50.99
CA VAL A 861 37.17 9.25 -50.99
C VAL A 861 35.84 9.87 -50.57
N SER A 862 34.89 9.90 -51.51
CA SER A 862 33.51 10.34 -51.29
C SER A 862 32.63 9.14 -50.96
N VAL A 863 31.99 9.12 -49.79
CA VAL A 863 31.16 8.00 -49.33
C VAL A 863 29.69 8.34 -49.55
N SER A 864 28.97 7.51 -50.31
CA SER A 864 27.59 7.76 -50.73
C SER A 864 26.72 6.51 -50.64
N SER A 865 25.40 6.70 -50.53
CA SER A 865 24.48 5.64 -50.91
C SER A 865 24.53 5.36 -52.43
N TYR A 866 24.13 4.16 -52.85
CA TYR A 866 23.90 3.85 -54.28
C TYR A 866 22.88 4.78 -54.97
N HIS A 867 21.96 5.39 -54.23
CA HIS A 867 20.96 6.30 -54.78
C HIS A 867 21.45 7.75 -54.86
N GLY A 868 22.26 8.19 -53.89
CA GLY A 868 22.92 9.49 -53.86
C GLY A 868 24.17 9.57 -54.75
N ALA A 869 24.75 8.44 -55.16
CA ALA A 869 25.96 8.40 -55.97
C ALA A 869 25.76 8.99 -57.38
N ASN A 870 24.52 9.01 -57.89
CA ASN A 870 24.15 9.71 -59.13
C ASN A 870 24.42 11.22 -59.08
N ALA A 871 24.56 11.84 -57.91
CA ALA A 871 24.85 13.27 -57.80
C ALA A 871 26.26 13.65 -58.30
N PHE A 872 27.19 12.69 -58.37
CA PHE A 872 28.57 12.90 -58.81
C PHE A 872 28.79 12.54 -60.29
N ARG A 873 27.71 12.42 -61.10
CA ARG A 873 27.80 12.03 -62.52
C ARG A 873 28.48 13.06 -63.41
N GLU A 874 28.49 14.32 -62.98
CA GLU A 874 29.09 15.45 -63.70
C GLU A 874 30.46 15.84 -63.10
N ASP A 875 30.92 15.14 -62.05
CA ASP A 875 32.23 15.33 -61.42
C ASP A 875 33.29 14.41 -62.07
N LEU A 876 34.55 14.89 -62.10
CA LEU A 876 35.71 14.06 -62.43
C LEU A 876 35.96 13.02 -61.31
N VAL A 877 35.65 11.74 -61.61
CA VAL A 877 35.83 10.59 -60.72
C VAL A 877 36.83 9.60 -61.34
N HIS A 878 37.82 9.17 -60.56
CA HIS A 878 38.90 8.30 -61.02
C HIS A 878 38.68 6.81 -60.70
N GLY A 879 37.70 6.46 -59.86
CA GLY A 879 37.36 5.05 -59.58
C GLY A 879 36.22 4.87 -58.57
N PHE A 880 35.70 3.65 -58.49
CA PHE A 880 34.57 3.29 -57.62
C PHE A 880 34.88 2.10 -56.69
N ILE A 881 34.45 2.18 -55.44
CA ILE A 881 34.42 1.05 -54.49
C ILE A 881 32.95 0.70 -54.26
N LEU A 882 32.49 -0.44 -54.77
CA LEU A 882 31.10 -0.87 -54.68
C LEU A 882 30.96 -1.91 -53.56
N VAL A 883 30.35 -1.50 -52.44
CA VAL A 883 30.21 -2.31 -51.23
C VAL A 883 28.86 -3.01 -51.21
N TYR A 884 28.83 -4.30 -50.85
CA TYR A 884 27.57 -5.03 -50.64
C TYR A 884 27.66 -6.00 -49.46
N SER A 885 26.50 -6.27 -48.84
CA SER A 885 26.37 -7.28 -47.78
C SER A 885 26.26 -8.68 -48.36
N ALA A 886 27.14 -9.58 -47.92
CA ALA A 886 27.01 -11.02 -48.18
C ALA A 886 25.84 -11.68 -47.43
N LYS A 887 24.94 -10.93 -46.79
CA LYS A 887 23.73 -11.45 -46.12
C LYS A 887 22.41 -10.94 -46.69
N ARG A 888 22.43 -9.98 -47.62
CA ARG A 888 21.22 -9.28 -48.07
C ARG A 888 21.15 -9.24 -49.60
N LYS A 889 20.17 -9.94 -50.18
CA LYS A 889 19.98 -10.02 -51.64
C LYS A 889 19.82 -8.66 -52.30
N ALA A 890 19.05 -7.76 -51.68
CA ALA A 890 18.88 -6.38 -52.11
C ALA A 890 20.21 -5.63 -52.26
N SER A 891 21.22 -5.91 -51.43
CA SER A 891 22.53 -5.24 -51.49
C SER A 891 23.28 -5.55 -52.79
N LEU A 892 23.34 -6.83 -53.18
CA LEU A 892 23.94 -7.23 -54.45
C LEU A 892 23.08 -6.83 -55.66
N ALA A 893 21.74 -6.85 -55.53
CA ALA A 893 20.83 -6.34 -56.57
C ALA A 893 21.02 -4.83 -56.80
N GLY A 894 21.16 -4.04 -55.75
CA GLY A 894 21.49 -2.61 -55.80
C GLY A 894 22.84 -2.36 -56.48
N LEU A 895 23.87 -3.14 -56.14
CA LEU A 895 25.18 -3.09 -56.79
C LEU A 895 25.06 -3.36 -58.30
N LYS A 896 24.40 -4.46 -58.73
CA LYS A 896 24.17 -4.77 -60.16
C LYS A 896 23.41 -3.65 -60.89
N ALA A 897 22.36 -3.13 -60.25
CA ALA A 897 21.50 -2.07 -60.78
C ALA A 897 22.16 -0.68 -60.82
N PHE A 898 23.27 -0.49 -60.11
CA PHE A 898 24.12 0.71 -60.21
C PHE A 898 25.28 0.50 -61.19
N SER A 899 26.00 -0.62 -61.09
CA SER A 899 27.22 -0.89 -61.86
C SER A 899 27.02 -0.91 -63.38
N SER A 900 25.81 -1.22 -63.85
CA SER A 900 25.41 -1.15 -65.26
C SER A 900 25.43 0.26 -65.86
N ASN A 901 25.64 1.30 -65.05
CA ASN A 901 25.61 2.72 -65.42
C ASN A 901 26.96 3.45 -65.20
N ILE A 902 28.03 2.73 -64.84
CA ILE A 902 29.37 3.30 -64.61
C ILE A 902 30.17 3.23 -65.93
N PRO A 903 30.91 4.29 -66.33
CA PRO A 903 31.84 4.23 -67.46
C PRO A 903 33.05 3.32 -67.18
N ASN A 904 33.98 3.19 -68.14
CA ASN A 904 35.14 2.28 -68.08
C ASN A 904 36.24 2.74 -67.10
N LEU A 905 35.88 2.90 -65.82
CA LEU A 905 36.75 3.29 -64.71
C LEU A 905 37.21 2.07 -63.90
N PRO A 906 38.31 2.16 -63.13
CA PRO A 906 38.67 1.18 -62.12
C PRO A 906 37.55 0.98 -61.08
N ILE A 907 37.22 -0.29 -60.81
CA ILE A 907 36.21 -0.68 -59.81
C ILE A 907 36.80 -1.70 -58.84
N GLN A 908 36.57 -1.50 -57.54
CA GLN A 908 36.73 -2.53 -56.52
C GLN A 908 35.36 -2.96 -55.99
N VAL A 909 35.06 -4.27 -56.00
CA VAL A 909 33.84 -4.84 -55.42
C VAL A 909 34.15 -5.40 -54.04
N LEU A 910 33.50 -4.88 -53.00
CA LEU A 910 33.77 -5.20 -51.60
C LEU A 910 32.61 -5.93 -50.94
N ALA A 911 32.78 -7.23 -50.70
CA ALA A 911 31.80 -8.08 -50.04
C ALA A 911 32.00 -8.07 -48.51
N VAL A 912 30.99 -7.60 -47.75
CA VAL A 912 31.03 -7.54 -46.28
C VAL A 912 30.43 -8.81 -45.66
N THR A 913 31.21 -9.50 -44.83
CA THR A 913 30.84 -10.73 -44.10
C THR A 913 30.87 -10.52 -42.58
N GLU A 914 30.10 -11.27 -41.81
CA GLU A 914 30.16 -11.17 -40.33
C GLU A 914 31.42 -11.81 -39.73
N SER A 915 31.76 -13.01 -40.20
CA SER A 915 32.96 -13.75 -39.83
C SER A 915 34.04 -13.65 -40.91
N SER A 916 35.22 -14.20 -40.67
CA SER A 916 36.29 -14.27 -41.68
C SER A 916 35.79 -14.92 -42.97
N SER A 917 36.30 -14.48 -44.12
CA SER A 917 35.76 -14.84 -45.45
C SER A 917 35.60 -16.35 -45.68
N ALA A 918 36.56 -17.15 -45.20
CA ALA A 918 36.47 -18.61 -45.23
C ALA A 918 35.34 -19.16 -44.34
N ALA A 919 35.14 -18.64 -43.12
CA ALA A 919 34.06 -19.08 -42.23
C ALA A 919 32.68 -18.64 -42.75
N ALA A 920 32.58 -17.41 -43.27
CA ALA A 920 31.35 -16.86 -43.83
C ALA A 920 30.82 -17.69 -45.02
N PHE A 921 31.72 -18.24 -45.83
CA PHE A 921 31.38 -19.07 -46.99
C PHE A 921 30.75 -20.43 -46.62
N PHE A 922 31.06 -20.98 -45.45
CA PHE A 922 30.53 -22.27 -44.98
C PHE A 922 29.43 -22.15 -43.91
N THR A 923 29.14 -20.96 -43.39
CA THR A 923 28.13 -20.74 -42.33
C THR A 923 26.74 -20.36 -42.84
N SER A 924 26.60 -19.96 -44.11
CA SER A 924 25.28 -19.68 -44.70
C SER A 924 25.26 -19.91 -46.21
N GLU A 925 24.31 -20.71 -46.68
CA GLU A 925 24.02 -20.95 -48.10
C GLU A 925 23.75 -19.64 -48.86
N LEU A 926 23.05 -18.69 -48.23
CA LEU A 926 22.80 -17.37 -48.81
C LEU A 926 24.09 -16.57 -48.98
N SER A 927 25.00 -16.61 -47.99
CA SER A 927 26.29 -15.92 -48.09
C SER A 927 27.23 -16.58 -49.10
N GLN A 928 27.18 -17.91 -49.22
CA GLN A 928 27.87 -18.65 -50.26
C GLN A 928 27.36 -18.24 -51.66
N GLN A 929 26.04 -18.15 -51.84
CA GLN A 929 25.41 -17.72 -53.09
C GLN A 929 25.80 -16.28 -53.45
N LEU A 930 25.63 -15.33 -52.52
CA LEU A 930 25.90 -13.91 -52.78
C LEU A 930 27.38 -13.62 -53.02
N MET A 931 28.31 -14.32 -52.35
CA MET A 931 29.74 -14.17 -52.63
C MET A 931 30.15 -14.76 -53.98
N THR A 932 29.57 -15.90 -54.36
CA THR A 932 29.83 -16.52 -55.68
C THR A 932 29.30 -15.64 -56.81
N GLU A 933 28.09 -15.10 -56.63
CA GLU A 933 27.47 -14.19 -57.60
C GLU A 933 28.19 -12.82 -57.65
N GLY A 934 28.61 -12.29 -56.50
CA GLY A 934 29.37 -11.04 -56.41
C GLY A 934 30.75 -11.13 -57.09
N ASN A 935 31.44 -12.26 -57.01
CA ASN A 935 32.66 -12.49 -57.78
C ASN A 935 32.37 -12.49 -59.29
N ALA A 936 31.34 -13.22 -59.73
CA ALA A 936 30.96 -13.25 -61.15
C ALA A 936 30.50 -11.88 -61.70
N VAL A 937 29.93 -11.01 -60.85
CA VAL A 937 29.66 -9.61 -61.19
C VAL A 937 30.96 -8.81 -61.31
N ALA A 938 31.92 -9.00 -60.41
CA ALA A 938 33.23 -8.35 -60.48
C ALA A 938 34.03 -8.78 -61.73
N ASP A 939 34.07 -10.08 -62.04
CA ASP A 939 34.71 -10.63 -63.25
C ASP A 939 34.15 -9.98 -64.53
N ARG A 940 32.82 -9.80 -64.59
CA ARG A 940 32.11 -9.16 -65.71
C ARG A 940 32.41 -7.65 -65.82
N LEU A 941 32.67 -6.99 -64.70
CA LEU A 941 33.02 -5.57 -64.62
C LEU A 941 34.54 -5.31 -64.77
N GLN A 942 35.35 -6.36 -64.92
CA GLN A 942 36.83 -6.29 -64.85
C GLN A 942 37.33 -5.67 -63.52
N ALA A 943 36.58 -5.88 -62.44
CA ALA A 943 36.75 -5.23 -61.15
C ALA A 943 37.57 -6.08 -60.16
N HIS A 944 38.29 -5.43 -59.26
CA HIS A 944 38.96 -6.11 -58.15
C HIS A 944 37.94 -6.61 -57.11
N TYR A 945 37.72 -7.93 -57.02
CA TYR A 945 36.91 -8.52 -55.95
C TYR A 945 37.68 -8.60 -54.63
N THR A 946 37.04 -8.24 -53.51
CA THR A 946 37.62 -8.27 -52.17
C THR A 946 36.56 -8.65 -51.14
N THR A 947 36.93 -9.42 -50.11
CA THR A 947 36.07 -9.75 -48.96
C THR A 947 36.58 -9.07 -47.71
N THR A 948 35.67 -8.57 -46.85
CA THR A 948 36.01 -7.86 -45.61
C THR A 948 35.03 -8.21 -44.49
N THR A 949 35.48 -8.13 -43.23
CA THR A 949 34.65 -8.50 -42.06
C THR A 949 33.92 -7.30 -41.46
N ALA A 950 32.78 -7.51 -40.80
CA ALA A 950 32.06 -6.46 -40.08
C ALA A 950 32.73 -6.03 -38.74
N ALA A 951 34.01 -6.38 -38.52
CA ALA A 951 34.75 -6.08 -37.30
C ALA A 951 35.43 -4.70 -37.37
N PRO A 952 35.48 -3.92 -36.26
CA PRO A 952 35.97 -2.53 -36.29
C PRO A 952 37.49 -2.38 -36.43
N HIS A 953 38.28 -3.42 -36.18
CA HIS A 953 39.75 -3.37 -36.21
C HIS A 953 40.29 -3.83 -37.57
N GLN A 954 40.34 -2.91 -38.54
CA GLN A 954 40.86 -3.17 -39.89
C GLN A 954 42.07 -2.32 -40.23
N LYS A 955 43.02 -2.94 -40.95
CA LYS A 955 44.29 -2.32 -41.33
C LYS A 955 44.09 -1.20 -42.35
N SER A 956 44.72 -0.05 -42.12
CA SER A 956 44.58 1.15 -42.94
C SER A 956 45.11 1.01 -44.38
N THR A 957 45.86 -0.05 -44.68
CA THR A 957 46.39 -0.37 -46.01
C THR A 957 45.43 -1.14 -46.92
N THR A 958 44.22 -1.47 -46.45
CA THR A 958 43.24 -2.34 -47.17
C THR A 958 42.92 -1.86 -48.59
N PHE A 959 42.84 -0.54 -48.81
CA PHE A 959 42.50 0.06 -50.11
C PHE A 959 43.70 0.52 -50.94
N THR A 960 44.92 0.49 -50.39
CA THR A 960 46.15 0.99 -51.07
C THR A 960 46.41 0.33 -52.43
N PRO A 961 46.21 -0.99 -52.65
CA PRO A 961 46.41 -1.60 -53.97
C PRO A 961 45.49 -1.03 -55.04
N PHE A 962 44.23 -0.76 -54.70
CA PHE A 962 43.25 -0.15 -55.61
C PHE A 962 43.57 1.33 -55.87
N PHE A 963 43.96 2.09 -54.83
CA PHE A 963 44.40 3.48 -55.01
C PHE A 963 45.63 3.60 -55.91
N LYS A 964 46.53 2.60 -55.92
CA LYS A 964 47.60 2.53 -56.91
C LYS A 964 47.08 2.29 -58.32
N GLU A 965 46.18 1.32 -58.54
CA GLU A 965 45.61 1.07 -59.87
C GLU A 965 44.90 2.31 -60.45
N VAL A 966 44.15 3.02 -59.61
CA VAL A 966 43.48 4.29 -59.93
C VAL A 966 44.50 5.39 -60.28
N TRP A 967 45.62 5.46 -59.57
CA TRP A 967 46.71 6.41 -59.84
C TRP A 967 47.45 6.09 -61.14
N ASP A 968 47.78 4.81 -61.39
CA ASP A 968 48.48 4.37 -62.61
C ASP A 968 47.64 4.65 -63.88
N LYS A 969 46.31 4.51 -63.79
CA LYS A 969 45.35 4.80 -64.88
C LYS A 969 44.90 6.26 -64.96
N LYS A 970 45.24 7.10 -63.98
CA LYS A 970 44.81 8.51 -63.90
C LYS A 970 44.87 9.28 -65.24
N PRO A 971 46.00 9.32 -65.99
CA PRO A 971 46.09 10.14 -67.19
C PRO A 971 45.17 9.68 -68.32
N GLU A 972 44.86 8.38 -68.41
CA GLU A 972 43.90 7.85 -69.39
C GLU A 972 42.47 8.28 -69.05
N ILE A 973 42.14 8.28 -67.75
CA ILE A 973 40.83 8.69 -67.22
C ILE A 973 40.60 10.19 -67.40
N GLU A 974 41.57 11.02 -67.01
CA GLU A 974 41.47 12.48 -67.20
C GLU A 974 41.44 12.84 -68.69
N GLN A 975 42.16 12.12 -69.55
CA GLN A 975 42.05 12.32 -71.00
C GLN A 975 40.66 11.93 -71.54
N ALA A 976 40.09 10.81 -71.11
CA ALA A 976 38.75 10.39 -71.52
C ALA A 976 37.68 11.39 -71.09
N PHE A 977 37.68 11.82 -69.82
CA PHE A 977 36.73 12.79 -69.28
C PHE A 977 36.79 14.14 -70.03
N ASN A 978 38.00 14.65 -70.32
CA ASN A 978 38.16 15.88 -71.12
C ASN A 978 37.86 15.70 -72.63
N MET A 979 37.57 14.47 -73.09
CA MET A 979 37.09 14.18 -74.45
C MET A 979 35.57 13.95 -74.52
N GLU A 980 34.87 13.87 -73.38
CA GLU A 980 33.39 13.78 -73.31
C GLU A 980 32.69 15.15 -73.30
N ASP A 981 33.36 16.20 -73.79
CA ASP A 981 32.76 17.54 -73.98
C ASP A 981 31.76 17.54 -75.17
N PRO A 982 30.45 17.76 -74.94
CA PRO A 982 29.41 17.65 -75.97
C PRO A 982 29.28 18.91 -76.86
N SER A 983 30.37 19.68 -77.06
CA SER A 983 30.39 20.94 -77.84
C SER A 983 31.10 20.85 -79.20
N GLY A 984 31.48 19.65 -79.66
CA GLY A 984 32.29 19.42 -80.86
C GLY A 984 31.65 19.63 -82.25
N LEU A 985 30.70 20.56 -82.42
CA LEU A 985 30.18 20.96 -83.75
C LEU A 985 29.90 22.48 -83.81
N ASP A 986 30.80 23.20 -84.46
CA ASP A 986 30.68 24.62 -84.78
C ASP A 986 29.99 24.86 -86.14
N ASP A 987 29.39 26.05 -86.29
CA ASP A 987 28.90 26.69 -87.53
C ASP A 987 27.85 25.95 -88.40
N SER A 988 26.57 26.26 -88.17
CA SER A 988 25.77 26.97 -89.20
C SER A 988 24.39 27.47 -88.73
N GLY A 989 24.25 28.78 -88.58
CA GLY A 989 23.00 29.52 -88.86
C GLY A 989 21.85 29.56 -87.83
N GLU A 990 21.68 30.75 -87.24
CA GLU A 990 20.37 31.44 -87.01
C GLU A 990 19.33 30.84 -86.02
N GLY A 991 19.02 31.53 -84.91
CA GLY A 991 17.81 31.21 -84.11
C GLY A 991 17.74 31.55 -82.60
N THR A 992 17.96 32.81 -82.21
CA THR A 992 17.56 33.44 -80.90
C THR A 992 16.70 32.64 -79.89
N LEU A 993 17.22 32.39 -78.67
CA LEU A 993 16.88 33.15 -77.44
C LEU A 993 17.66 32.67 -76.19
N GLU A 994 17.61 33.47 -75.12
CA GLU A 994 18.55 33.44 -73.98
C GLU A 994 18.22 32.40 -72.89
N ARG A 995 19.28 31.86 -72.24
CA ARG A 995 19.24 31.27 -70.89
C ARG A 995 20.35 31.89 -70.03
N PRO A 996 20.09 32.30 -68.78
CA PRO A 996 21.14 32.73 -67.86
C PRO A 996 22.00 31.53 -67.41
N ALA A 997 23.29 31.77 -67.15
CA ALA A 997 24.15 30.80 -66.48
C ALA A 997 24.12 31.02 -64.96
N ASP A 998 23.99 29.93 -64.17
CA ASP A 998 24.11 30.00 -62.73
C ASP A 998 25.58 30.14 -62.30
N VAL A 999 25.90 31.29 -61.73
CA VAL A 999 27.28 31.65 -61.35
C VAL A 999 27.59 31.17 -59.94
N ILE A 1000 28.60 30.30 -59.82
CA ILE A 1000 29.20 29.92 -58.53
C ILE A 1000 29.57 31.18 -57.75
N ARG A 1001 29.04 31.31 -56.53
CA ARG A 1001 29.43 32.40 -55.63
C ARG A 1001 29.52 31.96 -54.18
N ALA A 1002 30.73 31.60 -53.77
CA ALA A 1002 31.09 31.51 -52.36
C ALA A 1002 30.99 32.89 -51.68
N LEU A 1003 30.56 32.90 -50.41
CA LEU A 1003 30.88 33.94 -49.42
C LEU A 1003 30.48 33.45 -48.01
N GLY A 1004 31.10 33.98 -46.96
CA GLY A 1004 30.79 33.63 -45.58
C GLY A 1004 30.87 34.82 -44.61
N ARG A 1005 30.33 34.62 -43.39
CA ARG A 1005 30.25 35.57 -42.24
C ARG A 1005 29.43 36.86 -42.46
N GLY A 1006 28.46 37.15 -41.58
CA GLY A 1006 27.76 38.44 -41.64
C GLY A 1006 26.62 38.80 -40.66
N GLY A 1007 26.64 38.34 -39.40
CA GLY A 1007 26.02 39.02 -38.22
C GLY A 1007 24.61 39.67 -38.24
N SER A 1008 23.72 39.10 -37.40
CA SER A 1008 22.84 39.80 -36.43
C SER A 1008 21.50 40.46 -36.87
N ALA A 1009 20.67 40.74 -35.83
CA ALA A 1009 19.49 41.63 -35.75
C ALA A 1009 18.09 41.18 -36.28
N PHE A 1010 17.31 40.57 -35.37
CA PHE A 1010 15.93 40.94 -34.96
C PHE A 1010 14.89 41.53 -35.97
N THR A 1011 13.77 40.80 -36.14
CA THR A 1011 12.33 41.24 -36.24
C THR A 1011 11.90 42.31 -37.28
N PRO A 1012 10.84 42.02 -38.07
CA PRO A 1012 9.45 42.39 -37.71
C PRO A 1012 8.42 41.26 -38.07
N VAL A 1013 7.14 41.21 -37.69
CA VAL A 1013 6.03 42.17 -37.42
C VAL A 1013 5.34 42.74 -38.69
N HIS A 1014 4.08 42.30 -38.93
CA HIS A 1014 2.90 42.94 -39.60
C HIS A 1014 3.09 44.03 -40.71
N ARG A 1015 2.23 44.17 -41.76
CA ARG A 1015 0.79 43.82 -41.92
C ARG A 1015 0.31 44.01 -43.40
N ASN A 1016 -0.88 43.48 -43.72
CA ASN A 1016 -1.86 43.93 -44.76
C ASN A 1016 -1.44 43.90 -46.26
N ARG A 1017 -2.11 43.13 -47.14
CA ARG A 1017 -3.50 43.24 -47.70
C ARG A 1017 -3.63 44.23 -48.88
N GLY A 1018 -4.05 43.75 -50.05
CA GLY A 1018 -4.44 44.62 -51.18
C GLY A 1018 -5.03 43.94 -52.44
N ILE A 1019 -6.38 43.81 -52.47
CA ILE A 1019 -7.24 43.88 -53.68
C ILE A 1019 -7.37 42.60 -54.59
N LEU A 1020 -8.54 42.51 -55.23
CA LEU A 1020 -9.18 41.43 -56.01
C LEU A 1020 -9.92 42.08 -57.23
N PRO A 1021 -10.74 41.40 -58.08
CA PRO A 1021 -10.94 39.97 -58.41
C PRO A 1021 -10.55 39.75 -59.91
N PRO A 1022 -11.37 39.31 -60.93
CA PRO A 1022 -12.53 38.40 -61.01
C PRO A 1022 -12.59 37.42 -62.23
N ARG A 1023 -12.69 36.10 -61.94
CA ARG A 1023 -13.44 35.07 -62.73
C ARG A 1023 -12.85 34.69 -64.13
N SER A 1024 -13.13 33.51 -64.71
CA SER A 1024 -14.17 32.49 -64.46
C SER A 1024 -13.82 31.06 -64.95
N HIS A 1025 -14.38 30.02 -64.29
CA HIS A 1025 -14.64 28.64 -64.82
C HIS A 1025 -13.41 27.75 -65.18
N SER A 1026 -13.34 26.43 -64.90
CA SER A 1026 -14.25 25.47 -64.23
C SER A 1026 -13.48 24.22 -63.74
N ALA A 1027 -14.00 23.51 -62.72
CA ALA A 1027 -13.65 22.14 -62.27
C ALA A 1027 -12.19 21.89 -61.77
N GLU A 1028 -11.84 20.87 -60.97
CA GLU A 1028 -12.53 19.98 -59.99
C GLU A 1028 -11.42 19.34 -59.11
N GLY A 1029 -11.72 18.91 -57.86
CA GLY A 1029 -10.85 18.02 -57.08
C GLY A 1029 -10.12 18.60 -55.84
N SER A 1030 -10.42 18.01 -54.68
CA SER A 1030 -9.77 18.10 -53.35
C SER A 1030 -8.23 17.96 -53.36
N GLU A 1031 -7.46 18.74 -52.59
CA GLU A 1031 -7.21 18.64 -51.13
C GLU A 1031 -6.53 17.29 -50.73
N ILE A 1032 -5.26 17.23 -50.31
CA ILE A 1032 -4.55 17.81 -49.14
C ILE A 1032 -4.84 17.04 -47.83
N TYR A 1033 -3.79 16.72 -47.09
CA TYR A 1033 -3.86 16.29 -45.68
C TYR A 1033 -2.71 16.91 -44.86
N GLU A 1034 -2.81 16.79 -43.53
CA GLU A 1034 -2.06 17.49 -42.47
C GLU A 1034 -2.59 18.91 -42.12
N SER A 1035 -2.82 19.29 -40.86
CA SER A 1035 -2.72 18.53 -39.58
C SER A 1035 -3.39 19.27 -38.39
N VAL A 1036 -3.25 18.71 -37.17
CA VAL A 1036 -3.35 19.33 -35.82
C VAL A 1036 -4.72 19.22 -35.06
N PRO A 1037 -4.74 18.76 -33.77
CA PRO A 1037 -5.90 18.70 -32.85
C PRO A 1037 -5.90 19.94 -31.88
N PRO A 1038 -6.59 19.99 -30.69
CA PRO A 1038 -7.64 19.16 -30.08
C PRO A 1038 -8.88 19.96 -29.55
N GLY A 1039 -9.91 19.27 -29.00
CA GLY A 1039 -10.74 19.82 -27.89
C GLY A 1039 -12.28 19.76 -27.99
N CYS A 1040 -12.89 19.28 -26.90
CA CYS A 1040 -14.26 19.50 -26.34
C CYS A 1040 -15.56 19.60 -27.20
N ASP A 1041 -16.47 18.67 -26.90
CA ASP A 1041 -17.91 18.84 -26.57
C ASP A 1041 -19.03 19.16 -27.59
N ALA A 1042 -20.21 18.59 -27.27
CA ALA A 1042 -21.60 19.06 -27.47
C ALA A 1042 -22.40 18.77 -28.79
N PHE A 1043 -23.41 17.88 -28.63
CA PHE A 1043 -24.80 17.95 -29.13
C PHE A 1043 -25.17 18.19 -30.64
N GLY A 1044 -25.69 17.14 -31.29
CA GLY A 1044 -27.13 17.02 -31.63
C GLY A 1044 -27.71 17.47 -33.00
N GLY A 1045 -28.55 16.61 -33.62
CA GLY A 1045 -29.51 16.91 -34.72
C GLY A 1045 -28.90 17.01 -36.13
N SER A 1046 -29.27 16.28 -37.19
CA SER A 1046 -30.50 15.59 -37.66
C SER A 1046 -31.59 16.48 -38.30
N LEU A 1047 -31.81 16.35 -39.63
CA LEU A 1047 -33.11 16.04 -40.31
C LEU A 1047 -33.10 16.32 -41.85
N GLY A 1048 -33.97 15.63 -42.60
CA GLY A 1048 -34.32 15.89 -44.02
C GLY A 1048 -33.59 15.02 -45.05
N ASP A 1049 -34.05 13.84 -45.51
CA ASP A 1049 -35.36 13.12 -45.40
C ASP A 1049 -36.43 13.47 -46.47
N ASP A 1050 -37.48 12.63 -46.57
CA ASP A 1050 -38.34 12.27 -47.74
C ASP A 1050 -37.62 11.28 -48.70
N LEU A 1051 -38.21 10.22 -49.31
CA LEU A 1051 -39.52 9.51 -49.28
C LEU A 1051 -39.26 8.07 -49.84
N ASP A 1052 -40.13 7.04 -49.89
CA ASP A 1052 -41.59 6.82 -49.71
C ASP A 1052 -41.84 5.37 -49.18
N GLU A 1053 -43.10 4.92 -48.99
CA GLU A 1053 -43.48 3.64 -48.33
C GLU A 1053 -44.50 2.78 -49.15
N PRO A 1054 -45.02 1.58 -48.72
CA PRO A 1054 -45.99 1.44 -47.61
C PRO A 1054 -46.13 0.07 -46.84
N LEU A 1055 -46.15 0.15 -45.50
CA LEU A 1055 -47.17 -0.36 -44.52
C LEU A 1055 -47.74 -1.81 -44.65
N SER A 1056 -47.53 -2.73 -43.68
CA SER A 1056 -48.14 -2.87 -42.31
C SER A 1056 -49.53 -3.59 -42.31
N PRO A 1057 -50.27 -3.89 -41.20
CA PRO A 1057 -50.12 -3.62 -39.75
C PRO A 1057 -49.82 -4.92 -38.92
N SER A 1058 -50.08 -5.14 -37.61
CA SER A 1058 -50.83 -4.48 -36.52
C SER A 1058 -50.32 -4.87 -35.10
N VAL A 1059 -51.09 -4.56 -34.03
CA VAL A 1059 -50.81 -4.88 -32.59
C VAL A 1059 -52.01 -5.61 -31.94
N GLY A 1060 -51.75 -6.50 -30.97
CA GLY A 1060 -52.74 -7.08 -30.05
C GLY A 1060 -52.06 -7.86 -28.91
N GLY A 1061 -52.74 -8.10 -27.78
CA GLY A 1061 -52.13 -8.85 -26.67
C GLY A 1061 -53.07 -9.24 -25.52
N GLY A 1062 -52.54 -10.01 -24.56
CA GLY A 1062 -53.13 -10.26 -23.25
C GLY A 1062 -53.33 -11.74 -22.86
N VAL A 1063 -52.99 -12.03 -21.58
CA VAL A 1063 -53.76 -12.86 -20.63
C VAL A 1063 -53.73 -14.42 -20.74
N TYR A 1064 -53.30 -15.06 -19.63
CA TYR A 1064 -53.35 -16.51 -19.29
C TYR A 1064 -52.63 -17.48 -20.25
N GLY A 1065 -52.31 -18.74 -19.89
CA GLY A 1065 -52.41 -19.48 -18.61
C GLY A 1065 -52.21 -21.00 -18.85
N ASN A 1066 -52.05 -21.79 -17.76
CA ASN A 1066 -51.80 -23.24 -17.81
C ASN A 1066 -52.78 -24.06 -18.68
N THR A 1067 -52.29 -25.15 -19.29
CA THR A 1067 -52.73 -26.54 -18.99
C THR A 1067 -51.78 -27.60 -19.57
N ASP A 1068 -51.75 -28.78 -18.94
CA ASP A 1068 -50.99 -29.99 -19.31
C ASP A 1068 -51.76 -30.94 -20.26
N ASP A 1069 -51.39 -32.23 -20.25
CA ASP A 1069 -51.95 -33.41 -20.94
C ASP A 1069 -51.58 -33.58 -22.44
N VAL A 1070 -51.51 -34.79 -23.03
CA VAL A 1070 -51.99 -36.14 -22.64
C VAL A 1070 -50.94 -37.21 -23.07
N TYR A 1071 -50.72 -38.32 -22.32
CA TYR A 1071 -50.86 -39.73 -22.81
C TYR A 1071 -50.40 -40.87 -21.86
N GLN A 1072 -51.43 -41.50 -21.31
CA GLN A 1072 -51.62 -42.83 -20.71
C GLN A 1072 -50.62 -44.02 -20.92
N SER A 1073 -50.53 -44.83 -19.84
CA SER A 1073 -50.67 -46.32 -19.79
C SER A 1073 -49.48 -47.30 -19.88
N ARG A 1074 -49.33 -48.09 -18.78
CA ARG A 1074 -48.99 -49.55 -18.69
C ARG A 1074 -47.55 -50.00 -19.10
N HIS A 1075 -46.89 -51.01 -18.50
CA HIS A 1075 -47.30 -52.22 -17.74
C HIS A 1075 -46.21 -52.68 -16.70
N HIS A 1076 -46.38 -53.89 -16.13
CA HIS A 1076 -45.56 -54.64 -15.14
C HIS A 1076 -44.06 -54.87 -15.51
N HIS A 1077 -43.15 -55.41 -14.69
CA HIS A 1077 -43.07 -56.12 -13.37
C HIS A 1077 -41.72 -55.72 -12.68
N HIS A 1078 -41.25 -56.03 -11.46
CA HIS A 1078 -41.69 -56.58 -10.15
C HIS A 1078 -40.46 -57.33 -9.53
N HIS A 1079 -40.01 -56.94 -8.32
CA HIS A 1079 -39.08 -57.67 -7.40
C HIS A 1079 -37.56 -57.84 -7.76
N HIS A 1080 -36.60 -57.48 -6.87
CA HIS A 1080 -35.94 -58.26 -5.76
C HIS A 1080 -35.09 -59.46 -6.25
N HIS A 1081 -33.93 -59.90 -5.71
CA HIS A 1081 -33.00 -59.56 -4.60
C HIS A 1081 -31.64 -60.30 -4.90
N HIS A 1082 -30.49 -60.31 -4.18
CA HIS A 1082 -30.02 -59.83 -2.85
C HIS A 1082 -28.45 -59.68 -2.83
N HIS A 1083 -27.82 -59.81 -1.64
CA HIS A 1083 -26.39 -59.90 -1.26
C HIS A 1083 -25.37 -60.65 -2.16
N GLY A 1084 -24.06 -60.33 -2.00
CA GLY A 1084 -22.93 -61.23 -2.30
C GLY A 1084 -21.56 -60.68 -1.85
N GLN A 1085 -20.77 -61.46 -1.09
CA GLN A 1085 -19.48 -61.03 -0.49
C GLN A 1085 -18.25 -61.35 -1.36
N GLN A 1086 -17.34 -60.37 -1.47
CA GLN A 1086 -15.89 -60.42 -1.12
C GLN A 1086 -14.97 -61.63 -1.48
N TYR A 1087 -13.78 -61.28 -2.00
CA TYR A 1087 -12.45 -61.92 -1.90
C TYR A 1087 -11.83 -62.87 -2.97
N HIS A 1088 -10.59 -62.48 -3.34
CA HIS A 1088 -9.36 -63.24 -3.67
C HIS A 1088 -9.07 -63.89 -5.05
N HIS A 1089 -8.01 -63.33 -5.71
CA HIS A 1089 -6.83 -64.01 -6.35
C HIS A 1089 -7.06 -64.98 -7.54
N GLN A 1090 -6.31 -65.00 -8.65
CA GLN A 1090 -4.85 -64.90 -8.87
C GLN A 1090 -4.52 -64.98 -10.40
N GLN A 1091 -3.22 -64.87 -10.79
CA GLN A 1091 -2.58 -65.35 -12.06
C GLN A 1091 -2.81 -64.55 -13.38
N GLN A 1092 -1.91 -64.53 -14.38
CA GLN A 1092 -0.41 -64.62 -14.45
C GLN A 1092 0.09 -64.34 -15.92
N GLN A 1093 1.41 -64.14 -16.12
CA GLN A 1093 2.17 -64.26 -17.42
C GLN A 1093 1.96 -63.12 -18.46
N GLN A 1094 2.86 -62.77 -19.41
CA GLN A 1094 4.30 -63.01 -19.78
C GLN A 1094 4.68 -61.97 -20.90
N GLN A 1095 5.91 -61.67 -21.37
CA GLN A 1095 7.34 -61.82 -20.98
C GLN A 1095 8.19 -60.83 -21.85
N TYR A 1096 9.55 -60.93 -21.84
CA TYR A 1096 10.57 -60.16 -22.59
C TYR A 1096 10.77 -58.69 -22.12
N GLY A 1097 11.91 -58.25 -21.54
CA GLY A 1097 13.19 -58.91 -21.20
C GLY A 1097 14.22 -58.90 -22.35
N SER A 1098 15.51 -58.59 -22.19
CA SER A 1098 16.39 -58.32 -21.00
C SER A 1098 17.62 -57.48 -21.49
N ALA A 1099 18.67 -57.07 -20.76
CA ALA A 1099 19.28 -57.27 -19.42
C ALA A 1099 20.17 -56.03 -19.08
N GLY A 1100 20.92 -55.85 -17.98
CA GLY A 1100 21.11 -56.59 -16.72
C GLY A 1100 22.60 -56.73 -16.31
N HIS A 1101 22.98 -56.49 -15.04
CA HIS A 1101 24.17 -57.09 -14.36
C HIS A 1101 24.21 -56.77 -12.83
N TYR A 1102 24.42 -57.81 -12.01
CA TYR A 1102 25.19 -57.97 -10.74
C TYR A 1102 25.58 -56.77 -9.82
N ALA A 1103 25.67 -56.88 -8.48
CA ALA A 1103 25.24 -57.93 -7.53
C ALA A 1103 25.46 -57.55 -6.03
N SER A 1104 24.64 -58.15 -5.14
CA SER A 1104 24.98 -58.77 -3.83
C SER A 1104 25.56 -57.98 -2.62
N SER A 1105 24.68 -57.81 -1.62
CA SER A 1105 24.75 -58.36 -0.23
C SER A 1105 25.90 -58.07 0.78
N ARG A 1106 25.51 -58.15 2.08
CA ARG A 1106 26.31 -58.47 3.30
C ARG A 1106 27.09 -57.28 3.91
N ALA A 1107 27.16 -56.96 5.21
CA ALA A 1107 26.51 -57.28 6.51
C ALA A 1107 27.54 -57.51 7.63
N GLN A 1108 27.16 -57.16 8.88
CA GLN A 1108 27.79 -57.46 10.20
C GLN A 1108 28.92 -56.55 10.76
N GLN A 1109 28.83 -56.33 12.09
CA GLN A 1109 29.92 -56.11 13.09
C GLN A 1109 30.64 -54.72 13.10
N GLN A 1110 31.02 -54.10 14.26
CA GLN A 1110 30.80 -54.43 15.70
C GLN A 1110 31.18 -53.28 16.68
N HIS A 1111 30.84 -53.48 17.97
CA HIS A 1111 31.58 -53.08 19.20
C HIS A 1111 31.35 -51.75 19.97
N HIS A 1112 31.32 -51.92 21.32
CA HIS A 1112 31.41 -50.97 22.46
C HIS A 1112 30.31 -49.90 22.70
N GLN A 1113 30.16 -49.31 23.90
CA GLN A 1113 29.92 -49.85 25.28
C GLN A 1113 29.95 -48.69 26.31
N HIS A 1114 28.98 -48.60 27.24
CA HIS A 1114 29.00 -47.89 28.55
C HIS A 1114 29.30 -46.36 28.57
N SER A 1115 28.66 -45.48 29.37
CA SER A 1115 27.51 -45.45 30.31
C SER A 1115 27.11 -43.96 30.45
N GLY A 1116 26.02 -43.48 31.08
CA GLY A 1116 24.88 -43.99 31.87
C GLY A 1116 24.02 -42.75 32.26
N VAL A 1117 23.26 -42.60 33.36
CA VAL A 1117 22.82 -43.47 34.48
C VAL A 1117 21.46 -42.92 34.99
N ALA A 1118 20.41 -43.75 35.03
CA ALA A 1118 19.16 -43.62 35.84
C ALA A 1118 18.30 -42.31 35.72
N ALA A 1119 17.02 -42.25 36.12
CA ALA A 1119 16.19 -43.22 36.86
C ALA A 1119 14.70 -43.25 36.42
N ALA A 1120 14.00 -44.25 36.95
CA ALA A 1120 12.58 -44.62 36.82
C ALA A 1120 11.53 -43.52 37.11
N GLY A 1121 10.24 -43.68 36.74
CA GLY A 1121 9.60 -44.77 35.96
C GLY A 1121 8.11 -45.01 36.31
N SER A 1122 7.51 -46.04 35.69
CA SER A 1122 6.13 -46.60 35.84
C SER A 1122 4.94 -45.62 35.64
N LEU A 1123 4.01 -45.79 34.69
CA LEU A 1123 3.13 -46.91 34.29
C LEU A 1123 2.04 -47.32 35.31
N GLY A 1124 0.79 -47.35 34.81
CA GLY A 1124 -0.45 -47.84 35.44
C GLY A 1124 -1.66 -46.93 35.10
N SER A 1125 -2.47 -47.15 34.06
CA SER A 1125 -3.50 -48.20 33.82
C SER A 1125 -4.63 -48.21 34.88
N SER A 1126 -5.93 -48.40 34.59
CA SER A 1126 -6.78 -48.34 33.36
C SER A 1126 -8.29 -48.41 33.81
N SER A 1127 -9.38 -48.43 33.02
CA SER A 1127 -9.60 -48.59 31.57
C SER A 1127 -10.99 -48.04 31.10
N THR A 1128 -11.05 -47.68 29.81
CA THR A 1128 -12.15 -47.78 28.82
C THR A 1128 -13.62 -47.98 29.24
N GLN A 1129 -14.51 -47.07 28.78
CA GLN A 1129 -15.75 -47.46 28.07
C GLN A 1129 -16.22 -46.36 27.10
N GLN A 1130 -17.07 -46.72 26.13
CA GLN A 1130 -17.40 -45.93 24.93
C GLN A 1130 -18.76 -45.21 25.03
N LEU A 1131 -18.96 -44.14 24.26
CA LEU A 1131 -20.08 -43.94 23.31
C LEU A 1131 -19.95 -42.61 22.54
N THR A 1132 -20.63 -42.50 21.39
CA THR A 1132 -20.67 -41.36 20.44
C THR A 1132 -22.04 -41.35 19.71
N PRO A 1133 -22.45 -40.34 18.90
CA PRO A 1133 -21.98 -38.95 18.69
C PRO A 1133 -23.14 -37.90 18.75
N SER A 1134 -22.89 -36.70 18.15
CA SER A 1134 -23.80 -35.69 17.54
C SER A 1134 -24.50 -34.60 18.38
N ASP A 1135 -23.90 -33.40 18.30
CA ASP A 1135 -24.45 -32.14 17.75
C ASP A 1135 -25.42 -31.20 18.51
N ASP A 1136 -25.08 -29.91 18.36
CA ASP A 1136 -25.87 -28.65 18.38
C ASP A 1136 -26.71 -28.25 19.61
N SER A 1137 -26.17 -27.33 20.42
CA SER A 1137 -26.68 -25.93 20.49
C SER A 1137 -25.85 -25.03 21.40
N ASP A 1138 -25.02 -24.15 20.81
CA ASP A 1138 -24.26 -23.14 21.56
C ASP A 1138 -25.16 -22.00 22.07
N ILE A 1139 -25.16 -21.79 23.39
CA ILE A 1139 -25.68 -20.56 24.02
C ILE A 1139 -24.63 -20.07 25.03
N TYR A 1140 -24.02 -18.93 24.70
CA TYR A 1140 -23.00 -18.27 25.51
C TYR A 1140 -23.45 -18.05 26.97
N SER A 1141 -22.68 -18.57 27.91
CA SER A 1141 -22.84 -18.33 29.35
C SER A 1141 -21.49 -18.11 30.06
N HIS A 1142 -20.72 -17.14 29.58
CA HIS A 1142 -19.61 -16.60 30.38
C HIS A 1142 -20.19 -15.82 31.57
N ILE A 1143 -19.80 -16.26 32.77
CA ILE A 1143 -20.08 -15.61 34.04
C ILE A 1143 -18.78 -14.93 34.45
N ASP A 1144 -18.65 -13.64 34.14
CA ASP A 1144 -17.50 -12.84 34.55
C ASP A 1144 -17.65 -12.52 36.05
N ASN A 1145 -16.79 -13.15 36.86
CA ASN A 1145 -16.64 -12.85 38.29
C ASN A 1145 -15.48 -11.86 38.48
N ASP A 1146 -15.75 -10.57 38.30
CA ASP A 1146 -14.83 -9.48 38.69
C ASP A 1146 -15.34 -8.81 39.98
N ASP A 1147 -14.79 -9.24 41.12
CA ASP A 1147 -14.98 -8.60 42.43
C ASP A 1147 -14.02 -7.41 42.59
N ASP A 1148 -14.49 -6.21 42.22
CA ASP A 1148 -13.75 -4.94 42.38
C ASP A 1148 -13.53 -4.57 43.86
N GLU A 1149 -12.29 -4.67 44.37
CA GLU A 1149 -11.93 -4.41 45.77
C GLU A 1149 -12.05 -2.90 46.18
N GLN A 1150 -13.26 -2.44 46.51
CA GLN A 1150 -13.43 -1.15 47.19
C GLN A 1150 -13.22 -1.27 48.71
N GLN A 1151 -12.01 -0.96 49.17
CA GLN A 1151 -11.65 -0.94 50.59
C GLN A 1151 -12.45 0.12 51.38
N LEU A 1152 -13.53 -0.33 52.03
CA LEU A 1152 -14.36 0.50 52.91
C LEU A 1152 -13.62 0.88 54.21
N VAL A 1153 -12.93 2.02 54.19
CA VAL A 1153 -12.30 2.62 55.37
C VAL A 1153 -13.35 2.97 56.43
N LYS A 1154 -13.24 2.35 57.61
CA LYS A 1154 -14.23 2.51 58.70
C LYS A 1154 -14.20 3.93 59.30
N PRO A 1155 -15.36 4.58 59.52
CA PRO A 1155 -15.43 5.96 60.03
C PRO A 1155 -15.19 6.01 61.55
N SER A 1156 -13.96 5.78 62.01
CA SER A 1156 -13.63 5.76 63.45
C SER A 1156 -12.30 6.40 63.86
N GLN A 1157 -11.53 7.04 62.96
CA GLN A 1157 -10.27 7.74 63.29
C GLN A 1157 -10.11 9.17 62.74
N LEU A 1158 -11.12 10.03 62.91
CA LEU A 1158 -11.00 11.49 62.66
C LEU A 1158 -11.21 12.31 63.93
N LYS A 1159 -10.24 12.25 64.87
CA LYS A 1159 -10.23 13.13 66.06
C LYS A 1159 -8.86 13.32 66.74
N LYS A 1160 -7.87 13.83 66.00
CA LYS A 1160 -6.65 14.50 66.52
C LYS A 1160 -6.05 15.43 65.45
N GLN A 1161 -5.11 16.29 65.85
CA GLN A 1161 -4.35 17.22 64.99
C GLN A 1161 -5.17 18.25 64.16
N ARG A 1162 -5.87 19.15 64.86
CA ARG A 1162 -5.86 20.58 64.52
C ARG A 1162 -5.35 21.38 65.72
N ARG A 1163 -4.06 21.72 65.76
CA ARG A 1163 -3.51 22.71 66.71
C ARG A 1163 -2.04 23.08 66.39
N PHE A 1164 -1.77 24.39 66.33
CA PHE A 1164 -0.44 25.04 66.20
C PHE A 1164 0.36 24.71 64.92
N GLN A 1165 1.31 25.50 64.42
CA GLN A 1165 1.59 26.96 64.31
C GLN A 1165 3.12 27.10 64.11
N GLN A 1166 3.54 27.93 63.14
CA GLN A 1166 4.78 28.75 63.15
C GLN A 1166 6.17 28.06 63.09
N GLY A 1167 7.19 28.84 62.67
CA GLY A 1167 8.57 28.41 62.34
C GLY A 1167 8.80 28.33 60.81
N TRP A 1168 9.69 29.05 60.11
CA TRP A 1168 10.98 29.72 60.41
C TRP A 1168 12.06 28.69 60.85
N VAL A 1169 13.30 28.65 60.33
CA VAL A 1169 14.18 29.64 59.63
C VAL A 1169 14.97 29.00 58.46
N ASP A 1170 15.61 29.86 57.65
CA ASP A 1170 16.65 29.72 56.60
C ASP A 1170 17.90 28.84 56.99
N ASP A 1171 18.99 28.64 56.22
CA ASP A 1171 19.63 29.44 55.13
C ASP A 1171 20.67 28.65 54.28
N SER A 1172 21.16 29.26 53.19
CA SER A 1172 22.32 28.92 52.33
C SER A 1172 22.21 27.67 51.43
N GLY A 1173 22.60 27.66 50.15
CA GLY A 1173 23.13 28.68 49.22
C GLY A 1173 23.44 28.05 47.84
N LEU A 1174 23.88 28.70 46.76
CA LEU A 1174 24.23 30.11 46.50
C LEU A 1174 23.90 30.52 45.02
N CYS A 1175 24.26 31.76 44.67
CA CYS A 1175 24.26 32.47 43.37
C CYS A 1175 25.01 31.77 42.20
N THR A 1176 24.91 32.16 40.91
CA THR A 1176 24.34 33.33 40.16
C THR A 1176 23.49 32.83 38.96
N GLY A 1177 22.60 33.55 38.24
CA GLY A 1177 22.46 34.97 37.86
C GLY A 1177 22.76 35.13 36.34
N ALA A 1178 21.98 35.78 35.47
CA ALA A 1178 20.75 36.59 35.55
C ALA A 1178 20.04 36.60 34.15
N GLY A 1179 18.82 37.12 33.92
CA GLY A 1179 17.77 37.69 34.78
C GLY A 1179 16.75 38.57 33.99
N VAL A 1180 15.61 38.95 34.61
CA VAL A 1180 14.59 39.95 34.14
C VAL A 1180 13.82 39.55 32.84
N GLY A 1181 12.51 39.74 32.64
CA GLY A 1181 11.37 40.33 33.36
C GLY A 1181 10.32 40.80 32.31
N ARG A 1182 9.01 40.97 32.55
CA ARG A 1182 8.18 41.08 33.78
C ARG A 1182 6.82 40.36 33.60
N LYS A 1183 5.86 40.65 34.49
CA LYS A 1183 4.48 40.14 34.62
C LYS A 1183 3.42 40.84 33.73
N SER A 1184 2.27 40.17 33.62
CA SER A 1184 0.91 40.67 33.25
C SER A 1184 0.41 41.89 34.07
N THR A 1185 -0.47 42.73 33.50
CA THR A 1185 -1.77 43.18 34.07
C THR A 1185 -2.62 44.05 33.09
N ASP A 1186 -3.95 43.82 33.10
CA ASP A 1186 -5.08 44.78 33.21
C ASP A 1186 -5.42 45.88 32.14
N ASP A 1187 -6.54 45.63 31.41
CA ASP A 1187 -7.85 46.36 31.43
C ASP A 1187 -8.22 47.67 30.65
N TYR A 1188 -9.54 47.78 30.35
CA TYR A 1188 -10.45 48.91 29.97
C TYR A 1188 -10.22 49.94 28.79
N TRP A 1189 -11.01 49.74 27.72
CA TRP A 1189 -12.06 50.64 27.12
C TRP A 1189 -11.82 52.06 26.51
N VAL A 1190 -12.72 52.40 25.55
CA VAL A 1190 -12.98 53.71 24.84
C VAL A 1190 -11.90 54.16 23.81
N GLY A 1191 -12.22 54.66 22.60
CA GLY A 1191 -13.49 54.79 21.85
C GLY A 1191 -13.49 55.90 20.77
N SER A 1192 -14.31 55.76 19.71
CA SER A 1192 -14.50 56.69 18.56
C SER A 1192 -13.32 56.73 17.53
N ASN A 1193 -13.49 57.07 16.24
CA ASN A 1193 -14.53 57.86 15.55
C ASN A 1193 -14.58 57.63 14.00
N SER A 1194 -15.73 57.88 13.34
CA SER A 1194 -15.94 58.32 11.91
C SER A 1194 -15.30 57.56 10.70
N SER A 1195 -15.90 57.41 9.50
CA SER A 1195 -17.23 57.80 8.96
C SER A 1195 -17.47 57.33 7.49
N ASN A 1196 -18.73 57.01 7.13
CA ASN A 1196 -19.51 57.36 5.88
C ASN A 1196 -18.92 57.13 4.45
N ASN A 1197 -19.65 56.95 3.32
CA ASN A 1197 -21.06 56.75 2.90
C ASN A 1197 -21.02 56.48 1.34
N ALA A 1198 -22.05 56.15 0.54
CA ALA A 1198 -23.42 55.57 0.60
C ALA A 1198 -23.82 55.28 -0.90
N VAL A 1199 -25.03 55.22 -1.50
CA VAL A 1199 -26.46 55.55 -1.25
C VAL A 1199 -27.33 54.59 -2.16
N VAL A 1200 -28.66 54.83 -2.30
CA VAL A 1200 -29.63 54.26 -3.29
C VAL A 1200 -30.27 52.90 -2.87
N VAL A 1201 -31.58 52.69 -2.61
CA VAL A 1201 -32.91 53.33 -2.85
C VAL A 1201 -33.57 52.95 -4.20
N ALA A 1202 -34.77 52.37 -4.34
CA ALA A 1202 -35.81 51.74 -3.47
C ALA A 1202 -36.80 50.96 -4.41
N GLY A 1203 -37.91 50.30 -4.05
CA GLY A 1203 -38.64 50.01 -2.79
C GLY A 1203 -40.12 49.64 -3.09
N GLY A 1204 -40.85 48.97 -2.17
CA GLY A 1204 -42.26 48.57 -2.37
C GLY A 1204 -42.91 47.92 -1.13
N ALA A 1205 -44.24 47.85 -1.07
CA ALA A 1205 -45.07 47.46 0.10
C ALA A 1205 -45.90 46.16 -0.16
N GLY A 1206 -46.58 45.50 0.81
CA GLY A 1206 -46.78 45.77 2.25
C GLY A 1206 -47.77 44.77 2.91
N ASP A 1207 -48.11 44.99 4.20
CA ASP A 1207 -49.13 44.32 5.07
C ASP A 1207 -49.14 42.78 5.26
N GLY A 1208 -49.44 42.21 6.44
CA GLY A 1208 -49.61 42.80 7.78
C GLY A 1208 -50.34 41.90 8.82
N ARG A 1209 -49.92 41.96 10.12
CA ARG A 1209 -50.53 41.35 11.34
C ARG A 1209 -50.45 39.79 11.45
N GLY A 1210 -50.42 39.15 12.63
CA GLY A 1210 -50.24 39.62 14.02
C GLY A 1210 -50.99 38.75 15.07
N VAL A 1211 -50.44 38.58 16.29
CA VAL A 1211 -51.02 37.89 17.50
C VAL A 1211 -51.07 36.34 17.37
N MET A 1212 -50.38 35.49 18.17
CA MET A 1212 -50.31 35.22 19.63
C MET A 1212 -51.46 34.35 20.22
N VAL A 1213 -51.16 33.70 21.36
CA VAL A 1213 -52.05 33.09 22.40
C VAL A 1213 -52.37 31.58 22.29
N ALA A 1214 -52.04 30.87 23.38
CA ALA A 1214 -52.59 29.61 23.88
C ALA A 1214 -53.01 29.85 25.37
N PRO A 1215 -53.56 28.89 26.18
CA PRO A 1215 -53.91 27.48 25.96
C PRO A 1215 -55.34 27.14 26.50
N ALA A 1216 -55.53 25.91 27.06
CA ALA A 1216 -56.65 25.45 27.93
C ALA A 1216 -58.03 25.15 27.27
N ALA A 1217 -58.92 24.28 27.81
CA ALA A 1217 -58.78 23.12 28.74
C ALA A 1217 -60.10 22.29 28.82
N ALA A 1218 -60.01 21.08 29.39
CA ALA A 1218 -61.07 20.27 30.07
C ALA A 1218 -62.20 19.52 29.29
N TYR A 1219 -62.24 18.20 29.57
CA TYR A 1219 -63.34 17.23 29.80
C TYR A 1219 -64.77 17.74 30.15
N PRO A 1220 -65.83 16.87 30.26
CA PRO A 1220 -65.99 15.41 30.01
C PRO A 1220 -67.11 15.18 28.92
N PRO A 1221 -68.18 14.33 28.99
CA PRO A 1221 -68.50 13.08 29.72
C PRO A 1221 -69.18 11.92 28.90
N LEU A 1222 -69.49 10.78 29.59
CA LEU A 1222 -70.65 9.84 29.49
C LEU A 1222 -71.40 9.55 28.15
N SER A 1223 -72.02 8.40 27.85
CA SER A 1223 -71.95 6.97 28.25
C SER A 1223 -73.16 6.20 27.67
N SER A 1224 -73.04 4.97 27.13
CA SER A 1224 -74.14 3.95 27.19
C SER A 1224 -73.80 2.56 26.61
N THR A 1225 -73.84 1.55 27.49
CA THR A 1225 -74.33 0.17 27.27
C THR A 1225 -74.50 -0.42 25.86
N THR A 1226 -73.73 -1.46 25.54
CA THR A 1226 -74.16 -2.85 25.20
C THR A 1226 -72.90 -3.73 25.09
N GLY A 1227 -72.91 -5.06 25.11
CA GLY A 1227 -74.01 -6.02 25.30
C GLY A 1227 -73.60 -7.40 24.77
N ARG A 1228 -73.75 -8.46 25.59
CA ARG A 1228 -73.40 -9.88 25.31
C ARG A 1228 -71.89 -10.21 25.14
N ARG A 1229 -71.41 -11.08 26.03
CA ARG A 1229 -70.06 -11.69 25.97
C ARG A 1229 -70.04 -12.87 24.99
N GLY A 1230 -69.16 -12.83 23.98
CA GLY A 1230 -68.66 -14.03 23.29
C GLY A 1230 -67.33 -14.44 23.91
N ARG A 1231 -67.22 -15.66 24.47
CA ARG A 1231 -65.97 -16.12 25.10
C ARG A 1231 -64.94 -16.51 24.06
N LEU A 1232 -63.69 -16.08 24.24
CA LEU A 1232 -62.53 -16.92 23.88
C LEU A 1232 -62.57 -18.20 24.74
N PRO A 1233 -62.62 -19.41 24.16
CA PRO A 1233 -62.46 -20.66 24.91
C PRO A 1233 -60.97 -20.97 25.15
N PRO A 1234 -60.59 -21.62 26.27
CA PRO A 1234 -59.19 -21.96 26.56
C PRO A 1234 -58.80 -23.35 26.00
N PRO A 1235 -57.50 -23.71 26.02
CA PRO A 1235 -57.07 -25.10 25.80
C PRO A 1235 -57.59 -26.03 26.90
N PRO A 1236 -57.70 -27.33 26.59
CA PRO A 1236 -57.15 -28.29 27.55
C PRO A 1236 -56.39 -29.47 26.93
N THR A 1237 -55.37 -29.85 27.67
CA THR A 1237 -54.65 -31.13 27.65
C THR A 1237 -55.55 -32.37 27.73
N ARG A 1238 -55.03 -33.56 27.36
CA ARG A 1238 -54.80 -34.70 28.28
C ARG A 1238 -54.32 -36.00 27.62
N THR A 1239 -53.41 -36.70 28.34
CA THR A 1239 -53.18 -38.17 28.41
C THR A 1239 -52.76 -38.92 27.13
N LYS A 1240 -51.70 -39.76 27.12
CA LYS A 1240 -51.42 -41.00 27.90
C LYS A 1240 -52.47 -42.10 27.63
N PRO A 1241 -52.11 -43.41 27.52
CA PRO A 1241 -51.06 -44.06 28.34
C PRO A 1241 -50.19 -45.19 27.72
N LYS A 1242 -49.07 -45.46 28.41
CA LYS A 1242 -48.43 -46.77 28.76
C LYS A 1242 -48.26 -47.92 27.73
N SER A 1243 -47.13 -48.62 27.92
CA SER A 1243 -46.88 -50.07 27.67
C SER A 1243 -46.88 -50.56 26.20
N SER A 1244 -46.02 -51.49 25.78
CA SER A 1244 -44.92 -52.20 26.47
C SER A 1244 -44.11 -53.09 25.50
N HIS A 1245 -43.04 -53.71 26.00
CA HIS A 1245 -42.51 -55.02 25.60
C HIS A 1245 -41.70 -55.17 24.28
N THR A 1246 -40.38 -55.25 24.47
CA THR A 1246 -39.45 -56.33 24.00
C THR A 1246 -39.20 -56.63 22.52
N LEU A 1247 -37.90 -56.82 22.24
CA LEU A 1247 -37.28 -57.51 21.09
C LEU A 1247 -37.29 -56.74 19.75
N LYS A 1248 -36.17 -56.59 19.04
CA LYS A 1248 -34.78 -57.03 19.28
C LYS A 1248 -33.84 -55.86 19.53
#